data_AF-A0A934CWI9-F1
#
_entry.id   AF-A0A934CWI9-F1
#
_cell.length_a   1.000
_cell.length_b   1.000
_cell.length_c   1.000
_cell.angle_alpha   90.00
_cell.angle_beta   90.00
_cell.angle_gamma   90.00
#
_symmetry.space_group_name_H-M   'P 1'
#
loop_
_entity.id
_entity.type
_entity.pdbx_description
1 polymer ?
#
loop_
_entity_poly.entity_id
_entity_poly.type
_entity_poly.pdbx_seq_one_letter_code
_entity_poly.pdbx_strand_id
1 'polypeptide(L)'
;MKLTRNQLILNAVFCLTLLIVIIWALYAEYNRPWKKYRKEAVQDESLKIRQVWLRDSGEADRCITCHGVIDNPDFNNNPQPHRTHSGNYLKHHKVERFGCVLCHDGQGVALTVKAAHGYVENWTKPLLKGSFAQSSCGKCHPLNQALPLNVELNGASKFIEGWRLFNEYNCIGCHKLRGNEIPGRIAPSLTLAGNKVNRDWLVRWLRNPKAYLPNAKMPRFNLSDEEIGYMADYLMGGAGSSNNFKNPPASPFFKGGNSPLLRGVRGVSPSLEKGGEGGFLDEGQTLVASLGCLGCHSINGAGNSFAPDLTNIGSKVNADWLVRFLKNPKAYDPKTAMPDMKTSGEDIQSIAAYLMSLKKEKKEKNPPFPPLAKGGNTPLNTLLIEGKSPPLKKGDVGGFNIDKGKKLVRDKGCTGCHETEDLPAGYDAPPLDGLGSKRVDEIAFGNITDVEKTLSTWLMLKVRDPQRFATEKIIARMPDYGFSEEKSEALVTFLLSVRNEPVPPQYVKTLIDPDKAGARGKSVLEKHNCLGCHKLGDPGGNIAPDLSGEMKKSRPEWLFAFLKSPFKIRPEQILKAKMPDFNLSDKDVNVVVEYLAFVSGEPYPYNFEVKKEITPEDAQDGEKLYKEIFACAACHRVDGKGGEVGPEHTDTASRLNRKWIEQWLKDPQAIQPEVRMPRFKFKDWEYEALMNYLMTLGKYRFVKVKQAD
;
A
#
# COMPACT_ATOMS: atom_id res chain seq x y z
N MET A 1 -74.22 -23.14 39.60
CA MET A 1 -75.15 -23.80 38.65
C MET A 1 -74.40 -24.94 37.96
N LYS A 2 -74.72 -26.20 38.25
CA LYS A 2 -74.11 -27.34 37.55
C LYS A 2 -74.80 -27.50 36.19
N LEU A 3 -74.04 -27.40 35.11
CA LEU A 3 -74.54 -27.64 33.75
C LEU A 3 -75.10 -29.06 33.66
N THR A 4 -76.30 -29.20 33.09
CA THR A 4 -76.91 -30.51 32.85
C THR A 4 -76.11 -31.28 31.80
N ARG A 5 -76.19 -32.62 31.82
CA ARG A 5 -75.51 -33.49 30.84
C ARG A 5 -75.82 -33.08 29.39
N ASN A 6 -77.04 -32.64 29.10
CA ASN A 6 -77.43 -32.17 27.77
C ASN A 6 -76.77 -30.85 27.40
N GLN A 7 -76.58 -29.92 28.34
CA GLN A 7 -75.86 -28.67 28.10
C GLN A 7 -74.35 -28.90 27.87
N LEU A 8 -73.75 -29.88 28.54
CA LEU A 8 -72.36 -30.29 28.28
C LEU A 8 -72.19 -30.86 26.88
N ILE A 9 -73.13 -31.69 26.42
CA ILE A 9 -73.12 -32.25 25.07
C ILE A 9 -73.28 -31.14 24.02
N LEU A 10 -74.23 -30.22 24.21
CA LEU A 10 -74.44 -29.08 23.31
C LEU A 10 -73.20 -28.18 23.21
N ASN A 11 -72.56 -27.87 24.34
CA ASN A 11 -71.32 -27.08 24.36
C ASN A 11 -70.17 -27.81 23.68
N ALA A 12 -70.05 -29.14 23.86
CA ALA A 12 -69.03 -29.94 23.18
C ALA A 12 -69.24 -29.95 21.65
N VAL A 13 -70.48 -30.09 21.20
CA VAL A 13 -70.82 -30.02 19.76
C VAL A 13 -70.57 -28.62 19.20
N PHE A 14 -70.90 -27.56 19.94
CA PHE A 14 -70.62 -26.18 19.54
C PHE A 14 -69.10 -25.90 19.44
N CYS A 15 -68.32 -26.33 20.42
CA CYS A 15 -66.86 -26.19 20.37
C CYS A 15 -66.25 -26.98 19.22
N LEU A 16 -66.72 -28.20 18.97
CA LEU A 16 -66.23 -29.03 17.86
C LEU A 16 -66.54 -28.40 16.50
N THR A 17 -67.76 -27.89 16.33
CA THR A 17 -68.18 -27.22 15.09
C THR A 17 -67.41 -25.92 14.88
N LEU A 18 -67.19 -25.11 15.92
CA LEU A 18 -66.36 -23.91 15.86
C LEU A 18 -64.92 -24.26 15.44
N LEU A 19 -64.35 -25.33 16.00
CA LEU A 19 -63.00 -25.78 15.69
C LEU A 19 -62.89 -26.25 14.24
N ILE A 20 -63.90 -26.96 13.72
CA ILE A 20 -63.98 -27.36 12.30
C ILE A 20 -64.05 -26.14 11.39
N VAL A 21 -64.85 -25.12 11.74
CA VAL A 21 -64.97 -23.88 10.95
C VAL A 21 -63.64 -23.11 10.95
N ILE A 22 -62.94 -23.02 12.08
CA ILE A 22 -61.62 -22.37 12.15
C ILE A 22 -60.60 -23.12 11.29
N ILE A 23 -60.55 -24.45 11.37
CA ILE A 23 -59.67 -25.27 10.54
C ILE A 23 -59.99 -25.08 9.06
N TRP A 24 -61.27 -25.06 8.69
CA TRP A 24 -61.69 -24.84 7.32
C TRP A 24 -61.34 -23.44 6.82
N ALA A 25 -61.53 -22.40 7.63
CA ALA A 25 -61.16 -21.03 7.28
C ALA A 25 -59.64 -20.89 7.07
N LEU A 26 -58.83 -21.51 7.93
CA LEU A 26 -57.38 -21.55 7.78
C LEU A 26 -56.96 -22.33 6.52
N TYR A 27 -57.62 -23.45 6.23
CA TYR A 27 -57.39 -24.23 5.01
C TYR A 27 -57.78 -23.46 3.74
N ALA A 28 -58.93 -22.79 3.74
CA ALA A 28 -59.42 -21.98 2.62
C ALA A 28 -58.52 -20.75 2.38
N GLU A 29 -58.03 -20.10 3.44
CA GLU A 29 -57.10 -18.98 3.35
C GLU A 29 -55.72 -19.42 2.84
N TYR A 30 -55.25 -20.59 3.30
CA TYR A 30 -53.98 -21.18 2.83
C TYR A 30 -54.04 -21.53 1.33
N ASN A 31 -55.15 -22.11 0.88
CA ASN A 31 -55.31 -22.63 -0.49
C ASN A 31 -56.02 -21.66 -1.46
N ARG A 32 -56.08 -20.36 -1.17
CA ARG A 32 -56.78 -19.43 -2.05
C ARG A 32 -56.22 -19.46 -3.49
N PRO A 33 -57.07 -19.60 -4.53
CA PRO A 33 -56.62 -19.76 -5.93
C PRO A 33 -55.70 -18.64 -6.43
N TRP A 34 -55.93 -17.38 -6.04
CA TRP A 34 -55.11 -16.22 -6.44
C TRP A 34 -53.65 -16.29 -5.97
N LYS A 35 -53.32 -17.04 -4.91
CA LYS A 35 -51.91 -17.25 -4.50
C LYS A 35 -51.11 -18.06 -5.53
N LYS A 36 -51.78 -18.95 -6.28
CA LYS A 36 -51.19 -19.67 -7.41
C LYS A 36 -50.95 -18.73 -8.60
N TYR A 37 -51.97 -17.96 -8.97
CA TYR A 37 -51.90 -16.98 -10.07
C TYR A 37 -50.89 -15.84 -9.80
N ARG A 38 -50.68 -15.43 -8.54
CA ARG A 38 -49.66 -14.44 -8.15
C ARG A 38 -48.23 -14.94 -8.38
N LYS A 39 -47.97 -16.25 -8.23
CA LYS A 39 -46.65 -16.83 -8.53
C LYS A 39 -46.39 -16.92 -10.02
N GLU A 40 -47.42 -17.19 -10.82
CA GLU A 40 -47.36 -17.26 -12.29
C GLU A 40 -47.20 -15.86 -12.92
N ALA A 41 -47.93 -14.85 -12.43
CA ALA A 41 -47.87 -13.47 -12.94
C ALA A 41 -46.49 -12.80 -12.78
N VAL A 42 -45.71 -13.17 -11.76
CA VAL A 42 -44.36 -12.63 -11.53
C VAL A 42 -43.31 -13.25 -12.46
N GLN A 43 -43.58 -14.42 -13.06
CA GLN A 43 -42.71 -15.04 -14.07
C GLN A 43 -42.85 -14.36 -15.45
N ASP A 44 -44.01 -13.77 -15.74
CA ASP A 44 -44.34 -13.16 -17.04
C ASP A 44 -43.79 -11.71 -17.20
N GLU A 45 -43.49 -11.01 -16.10
CA GLU A 45 -42.85 -9.67 -16.12
C GLU A 45 -41.34 -9.69 -16.47
N SER A 46 -40.77 -10.85 -16.80
CA SER A 46 -39.32 -11.10 -16.90
C SER A 46 -38.58 -10.41 -18.07
N LEU A 47 -39.28 -9.66 -18.93
CA LEU A 47 -38.71 -9.01 -20.12
C LEU A 47 -38.31 -7.53 -19.94
N LYS A 48 -38.07 -7.06 -18.71
CA LYS A 48 -37.62 -5.68 -18.44
C LYS A 48 -36.30 -5.66 -17.66
N ILE A 49 -35.29 -4.97 -18.20
CA ILE A 49 -34.04 -4.70 -17.47
C ILE A 49 -34.34 -3.70 -16.35
N ARG A 50 -34.15 -4.14 -15.10
CA ARG A 50 -34.29 -3.30 -13.91
C ARG A 50 -32.91 -2.84 -13.46
N GLN A 51 -32.74 -1.54 -13.23
CA GLN A 51 -31.46 -0.96 -12.82
C GLN A 51 -31.63 -0.04 -11.60
N VAL A 52 -30.87 -0.30 -10.55
CA VAL A 52 -30.65 0.60 -9.42
C VAL A 52 -29.39 1.42 -9.70
N TRP A 53 -29.47 2.73 -9.51
CA TRP A 53 -28.33 3.64 -9.68
C TRP A 53 -27.82 4.11 -8.32
N LEU A 54 -26.64 3.62 -7.93
CA LEU A 54 -25.97 3.93 -6.68
C LEU A 54 -25.13 5.21 -6.86
N ARG A 55 -25.79 6.37 -6.71
CA ARG A 55 -25.19 7.68 -6.98
C ARG A 55 -23.86 7.93 -6.24
N ASP A 56 -23.79 7.50 -4.98
CA ASP A 56 -22.63 7.76 -4.12
C ASP A 56 -21.43 6.87 -4.44
N SER A 57 -21.64 5.66 -4.99
CA SER A 57 -20.55 4.78 -5.44
C SER A 57 -20.28 4.87 -6.95
N GLY A 58 -21.15 5.52 -7.72
CA GLY A 58 -21.05 5.60 -9.18
C GLY A 58 -21.35 4.28 -9.90
N GLU A 59 -21.97 3.32 -9.21
CA GLU A 59 -22.24 1.98 -9.73
C GLU A 59 -23.70 1.81 -10.17
N ALA A 60 -23.91 1.09 -11.27
CA ALA A 60 -25.22 0.62 -11.69
C ALA A 60 -25.36 -0.86 -11.32
N ASP A 61 -26.51 -1.21 -10.75
CA ASP A 61 -26.84 -2.55 -10.33
C ASP A 61 -28.09 -3.04 -11.06
N ARG A 62 -27.96 -4.16 -11.79
CA ARG A 62 -29.04 -4.80 -12.54
C ARG A 62 -29.38 -6.19 -12.01
N CYS A 63 -28.89 -6.57 -10.83
CA CYS A 63 -29.10 -7.89 -10.25
C CYS A 63 -30.58 -8.22 -10.08
N ILE A 64 -31.41 -7.22 -9.74
CA ILE A 64 -32.87 -7.37 -9.63
C ILE A 64 -33.59 -7.59 -10.96
N THR A 65 -32.89 -7.53 -12.10
CA THR A 65 -33.43 -8.00 -13.38
C THR A 65 -33.72 -9.50 -13.32
N CYS A 66 -32.76 -10.28 -12.80
CA CYS A 66 -32.91 -11.72 -12.62
C CYS A 66 -33.44 -12.09 -11.23
N HIS A 67 -33.02 -11.38 -10.18
CA HIS A 67 -33.39 -11.60 -8.78
C HIS A 67 -34.57 -10.71 -8.36
N GLY A 68 -35.62 -10.69 -9.18
CA GLY A 68 -36.71 -9.72 -9.10
C GLY A 68 -37.67 -9.82 -7.91
N VAL A 69 -37.52 -10.85 -7.07
CA VAL A 69 -38.38 -11.16 -5.91
C VAL A 69 -37.58 -11.28 -4.62
N ILE A 70 -36.37 -10.71 -4.60
CA ILE A 70 -35.39 -10.87 -3.53
C ILE A 70 -35.89 -10.32 -2.18
N ASP A 71 -36.81 -9.36 -2.21
CA ASP A 71 -37.43 -8.70 -1.06
C ASP A 71 -38.80 -9.27 -0.66
N ASN A 72 -39.35 -10.21 -1.44
CA ASN A 72 -40.69 -10.75 -1.22
C ASN A 72 -40.67 -12.05 -0.39
N PRO A 73 -41.20 -12.08 0.86
CA PRO A 73 -41.13 -13.26 1.74
C PRO A 73 -41.88 -14.50 1.24
N ASP A 74 -42.85 -14.35 0.32
CA ASP A 74 -43.65 -15.46 -0.20
C ASP A 74 -42.83 -16.45 -1.06
N PHE A 75 -41.59 -16.09 -1.40
CA PHE A 75 -40.70 -16.79 -2.32
C PHE A 75 -39.54 -17.52 -1.61
N ASN A 76 -39.55 -17.62 -0.28
CA ASN A 76 -38.42 -18.13 0.52
C ASN A 76 -38.02 -19.59 0.18
N ASN A 77 -38.98 -20.41 -0.25
CA ASN A 77 -38.76 -21.83 -0.58
C ASN A 77 -38.49 -22.11 -2.07
N ASN A 78 -38.47 -21.08 -2.92
CA ASN A 78 -38.29 -21.25 -4.36
C ASN A 78 -36.82 -21.52 -4.74
N PRO A 79 -36.52 -22.07 -5.92
CA PRO A 79 -35.15 -22.13 -6.43
C PRO A 79 -34.62 -20.74 -6.80
N GLN A 80 -33.30 -20.57 -6.76
CA GLN A 80 -32.66 -19.38 -7.35
C GLN A 80 -32.94 -19.32 -8.86
N PRO A 81 -33.15 -18.13 -9.47
CA PRO A 81 -32.99 -16.79 -8.89
C PRO A 81 -34.23 -16.22 -8.19
N HIS A 82 -35.34 -16.97 -8.16
CA HIS A 82 -36.63 -16.52 -7.61
C HIS A 82 -36.81 -16.83 -6.13
N ARG A 83 -35.70 -16.95 -5.38
CA ARG A 83 -35.72 -17.14 -3.94
C ARG A 83 -35.56 -15.79 -3.25
N THR A 84 -36.34 -15.57 -2.19
CA THR A 84 -36.17 -14.41 -1.29
C THR A 84 -34.77 -14.39 -0.66
N HIS A 85 -34.30 -13.20 -0.29
CA HIS A 85 -33.08 -13.02 0.47
C HIS A 85 -33.11 -13.81 1.78
N SER A 86 -31.99 -14.44 2.13
CA SER A 86 -31.85 -15.11 3.41
C SER A 86 -31.76 -14.08 4.54
N GLY A 87 -32.49 -14.26 5.63
CA GLY A 87 -32.49 -13.33 6.78
C GLY A 87 -33.26 -12.03 6.54
N ASN A 88 -33.31 -11.17 7.57
CA ASN A 88 -34.19 -9.98 7.61
C ASN A 88 -33.48 -8.65 7.27
N TYR A 89 -32.32 -8.69 6.60
CA TYR A 89 -31.47 -7.52 6.37
C TYR A 89 -32.14 -6.43 5.51
N LEU A 90 -32.91 -6.85 4.49
CA LEU A 90 -33.60 -5.95 3.56
C LEU A 90 -34.71 -5.13 4.24
N LYS A 91 -35.11 -5.49 5.47
CA LYS A 91 -36.00 -4.66 6.30
C LYS A 91 -35.42 -3.26 6.54
N HIS A 92 -34.10 -3.19 6.71
CA HIS A 92 -33.36 -1.94 6.96
C HIS A 92 -32.53 -1.50 5.74
N HIS A 93 -32.25 -2.42 4.82
CA HIS A 93 -31.42 -2.19 3.63
C HIS A 93 -32.21 -2.45 2.34
N LYS A 94 -33.16 -1.57 2.01
CA LYS A 94 -33.99 -1.69 0.81
C LYS A 94 -33.12 -1.71 -0.47
N VAL A 95 -33.36 -2.69 -1.35
CA VAL A 95 -32.53 -2.93 -2.54
C VAL A 95 -32.60 -1.76 -3.53
N GLU A 96 -33.71 -1.04 -3.56
CA GLU A 96 -33.89 0.15 -4.42
C GLU A 96 -32.94 1.30 -4.03
N ARG A 97 -32.46 1.30 -2.78
CA ARG A 97 -31.54 2.31 -2.25
C ARG A 97 -30.10 1.84 -2.25
N PHE A 98 -29.86 0.60 -1.84
CA PHE A 98 -28.50 0.09 -1.60
C PHE A 98 -27.98 -0.82 -2.72
N GLY A 99 -28.86 -1.31 -3.60
CA GLY A 99 -28.50 -2.33 -4.58
C GLY A 99 -28.01 -3.63 -3.93
N CYS A 100 -27.63 -4.59 -4.77
CA CYS A 100 -27.02 -5.86 -4.39
C CYS A 100 -25.49 -5.78 -4.33
N VAL A 101 -24.86 -5.04 -5.25
CA VAL A 101 -23.40 -4.96 -5.41
C VAL A 101 -22.69 -4.34 -4.20
N LEU A 102 -23.34 -3.46 -3.43
CA LEU A 102 -22.73 -2.93 -2.20
C LEU A 102 -22.45 -4.03 -1.18
N CYS A 103 -23.35 -5.02 -1.07
CA CYS A 103 -23.25 -6.12 -0.12
C CYS A 103 -22.53 -7.34 -0.71
N HIS A 104 -22.79 -7.64 -1.98
CA HIS A 104 -22.33 -8.87 -2.63
C HIS A 104 -21.20 -8.67 -3.63
N ASP A 105 -20.73 -7.46 -3.91
CA ASP A 105 -19.83 -7.18 -5.04
C ASP A 105 -20.38 -7.78 -6.36
N GLY A 106 -19.52 -8.21 -7.30
CA GLY A 106 -19.93 -8.65 -8.64
C GLY A 106 -19.96 -7.53 -9.68
N GLN A 107 -20.56 -7.79 -10.84
CA GLN A 107 -20.63 -6.85 -11.96
C GLN A 107 -22.07 -6.37 -12.17
N GLY A 108 -22.44 -5.31 -11.46
CA GLY A 108 -23.83 -4.81 -11.46
C GLY A 108 -24.38 -4.41 -12.84
N VAL A 109 -23.53 -4.01 -13.79
CA VAL A 109 -23.96 -3.63 -15.15
C VAL A 109 -24.20 -4.82 -16.09
N ALA A 110 -23.72 -6.01 -15.73
CA ALA A 110 -23.77 -7.17 -16.62
C ALA A 110 -25.20 -7.70 -16.79
N LEU A 111 -25.43 -8.32 -17.95
CA LEU A 111 -26.71 -8.93 -18.33
C LEU A 111 -26.63 -10.46 -18.47
N THR A 112 -25.49 -11.06 -18.12
CA THR A 112 -25.30 -12.52 -18.15
C THR A 112 -24.88 -13.01 -16.77
N VAL A 113 -25.29 -14.22 -16.40
CA VAL A 113 -24.95 -14.82 -15.10
C VAL A 113 -23.43 -14.90 -14.89
N LYS A 114 -22.68 -15.31 -15.93
CA LYS A 114 -21.21 -15.43 -15.87
C LYS A 114 -20.53 -14.08 -15.57
N ALA A 115 -20.95 -13.02 -16.26
CA ALA A 115 -20.37 -11.69 -16.05
C ALA A 115 -20.88 -11.05 -14.75
N ALA A 116 -22.18 -11.10 -14.47
CA ALA A 116 -22.78 -10.50 -13.27
C ALA A 116 -22.19 -11.06 -11.97
N HIS A 117 -21.92 -12.37 -11.93
CA HIS A 117 -21.31 -13.00 -10.76
C HIS A 117 -19.78 -12.82 -10.70
N GLY A 118 -19.17 -12.14 -11.68
CA GLY A 118 -17.73 -11.90 -11.73
C GLY A 118 -16.90 -13.16 -11.99
N TYR A 119 -17.45 -14.13 -12.74
CA TYR A 119 -16.74 -15.32 -13.24
C TYR A 119 -16.11 -15.10 -14.61
N VAL A 120 -16.04 -13.84 -15.05
CA VAL A 120 -15.25 -13.44 -16.20
C VAL A 120 -13.80 -13.27 -15.77
N GLU A 121 -12.90 -13.66 -16.64
CA GLU A 121 -11.48 -13.55 -16.39
C GLU A 121 -11.13 -12.07 -16.18
N ASN A 122 -10.07 -11.82 -15.39
CA ASN A 122 -9.62 -10.48 -15.00
C ASN A 122 -10.61 -9.58 -14.24
N TRP A 123 -11.79 -10.08 -13.84
CA TRP A 123 -12.70 -9.35 -12.95
C TRP A 123 -12.16 -9.31 -11.52
N THR A 124 -12.05 -8.10 -10.96
CA THR A 124 -11.35 -7.86 -9.68
C THR A 124 -12.24 -8.02 -8.45
N LYS A 125 -13.56 -8.09 -8.62
CA LYS A 125 -14.54 -8.16 -7.52
C LYS A 125 -15.63 -9.21 -7.80
N PRO A 126 -15.33 -10.52 -7.70
CA PRO A 126 -16.33 -11.55 -7.88
C PRO A 126 -17.45 -11.44 -6.84
N LEU A 127 -18.62 -12.02 -7.14
CA LEU A 127 -19.75 -12.01 -6.23
C LEU A 127 -19.40 -12.74 -4.92
N LEU A 128 -19.45 -12.02 -3.81
CA LEU A 128 -19.32 -12.54 -2.45
C LEU A 128 -20.53 -13.42 -2.11
N LYS A 129 -20.23 -14.67 -1.73
CA LYS A 129 -21.24 -15.68 -1.39
C LYS A 129 -21.15 -16.08 0.08
N GLY A 130 -22.29 -16.47 0.64
CA GLY A 130 -22.37 -16.99 1.99
C GLY A 130 -21.83 -15.99 3.01
N SER A 131 -20.93 -16.44 3.88
CA SER A 131 -20.35 -15.60 4.93
C SER A 131 -19.51 -14.44 4.41
N PHE A 132 -18.96 -14.52 3.21
CA PHE A 132 -18.07 -13.48 2.69
C PHE A 132 -18.81 -12.17 2.42
N ALA A 133 -20.12 -12.24 2.12
CA ALA A 133 -20.96 -11.04 1.96
C ALA A 133 -21.04 -10.22 3.26
N GLN A 134 -20.83 -10.84 4.43
CA GLN A 134 -20.84 -10.13 5.73
C GLN A 134 -19.64 -9.17 5.86
N SER A 135 -18.54 -9.39 5.12
CA SER A 135 -17.43 -8.43 5.09
C SER A 135 -17.87 -7.05 4.62
N SER A 136 -18.80 -6.98 3.67
CA SER A 136 -19.33 -5.72 3.14
C SER A 136 -20.07 -4.88 4.18
N CYS A 137 -20.47 -5.43 5.33
CA CYS A 137 -21.07 -4.65 6.42
C CYS A 137 -20.13 -3.54 6.92
N GLY A 138 -18.81 -3.81 6.96
CA GLY A 138 -17.79 -2.84 7.35
C GLY A 138 -17.67 -1.63 6.42
N LYS A 139 -18.23 -1.70 5.20
CA LYS A 139 -18.26 -0.56 4.26
C LYS A 139 -19.08 0.61 4.80
N CYS A 140 -20.14 0.33 5.56
CA CYS A 140 -21.07 1.33 6.08
C CYS A 140 -21.10 1.39 7.62
N HIS A 141 -20.73 0.32 8.32
CA HIS A 141 -20.61 0.29 9.78
C HIS A 141 -19.13 0.39 10.19
N PRO A 142 -18.61 1.62 10.45
CA PRO A 142 -17.18 1.86 10.58
C PRO A 142 -16.59 1.28 11.87
N LEU A 143 -15.39 0.73 11.72
CA LEU A 143 -14.62 -0.03 12.71
C LEU A 143 -14.09 0.77 13.93
N ASN A 144 -14.17 2.10 13.89
CA ASN A 144 -13.66 3.00 14.94
C ASN A 144 -14.78 3.58 15.82
N GLN A 145 -16.04 3.41 15.44
CA GLN A 145 -17.08 3.42 16.44
C GLN A 145 -16.85 2.14 17.22
N ALA A 146 -16.60 2.25 18.52
CA ALA A 146 -16.91 1.14 19.41
C ALA A 146 -18.34 0.76 19.05
N LEU A 147 -18.52 -0.32 18.27
CA LEU A 147 -19.80 -0.99 18.21
C LEU A 147 -20.10 -1.18 19.70
N PRO A 148 -21.12 -0.52 20.27
CA PRO A 148 -21.47 -0.74 21.66
C PRO A 148 -21.47 -2.25 21.83
N LEU A 149 -20.97 -2.79 22.95
CA LEU A 149 -20.99 -4.24 23.22
C LEU A 149 -22.40 -4.87 23.03
N ASN A 150 -23.41 -4.03 22.84
CA ASN A 150 -24.84 -4.28 22.77
C ASN A 150 -25.42 -4.14 21.34
N VAL A 151 -24.64 -3.72 20.32
CA VAL A 151 -25.10 -3.71 18.92
C VAL A 151 -24.76 -5.05 18.29
N GLU A 152 -25.68 -5.99 18.44
CA GLU A 152 -25.69 -7.20 17.62
C GLU A 152 -25.98 -6.81 16.16
N LEU A 153 -24.95 -6.87 15.30
CA LEU A 153 -25.19 -6.94 13.86
C LEU A 153 -25.79 -8.32 13.56
N ASN A 154 -27.10 -8.45 13.79
CA ASN A 154 -27.87 -9.67 13.57
C ASN A 154 -27.60 -10.20 12.15
N GLY A 155 -26.87 -11.32 12.06
CA GLY A 155 -26.49 -11.98 10.81
C GLY A 155 -25.11 -11.62 10.21
N ALA A 156 -24.27 -10.87 10.95
CA ALA A 156 -22.85 -10.64 10.62
C ALA A 156 -21.89 -11.30 11.65
N SER A 157 -22.31 -12.39 12.28
CA SER A 157 -21.57 -13.04 13.38
C SER A 157 -20.13 -13.41 13.02
N LYS A 158 -19.87 -13.77 11.76
CA LYS A 158 -18.53 -14.15 11.29
C LYS A 158 -17.61 -12.94 11.12
N PHE A 159 -18.17 -11.80 10.74
CA PHE A 159 -17.44 -10.52 10.69
C PHE A 159 -17.10 -10.03 12.10
N ILE A 160 -18.04 -10.15 13.05
CA ILE A 160 -17.81 -9.83 14.47
C ILE A 160 -16.73 -10.72 15.07
N GLU A 161 -16.75 -12.02 14.76
CA GLU A 161 -15.74 -12.94 15.24
C GLU A 161 -14.34 -12.60 14.70
N GLY A 162 -14.24 -12.22 13.43
CA GLY A 162 -13.00 -11.71 12.86
C GLY A 162 -12.48 -10.44 13.56
N TRP A 163 -13.37 -9.52 13.93
CA TRP A 163 -13.01 -8.35 14.74
C TRP A 163 -12.52 -8.75 16.14
N ARG A 164 -13.18 -9.70 16.80
CA ARG A 164 -12.79 -10.21 18.12
C ARG A 164 -11.37 -10.78 18.07
N LEU A 165 -11.11 -11.68 17.11
CA LEU A 165 -9.79 -12.28 16.87
C LEU A 165 -8.73 -11.22 16.56
N PHE A 166 -9.06 -10.23 15.74
CA PHE A 166 -8.13 -9.16 15.39
C PHE A 166 -7.64 -8.36 16.62
N ASN A 167 -8.54 -8.10 17.58
CA ASN A 167 -8.20 -7.43 18.84
C ASN A 167 -7.49 -8.37 19.82
N GLU A 168 -7.94 -9.62 19.93
CA GLU A 168 -7.35 -10.62 20.83
C GLU A 168 -5.88 -10.90 20.48
N TYR A 169 -5.58 -11.02 19.18
CA TYR A 169 -4.21 -11.21 18.69
C TYR A 169 -3.42 -9.90 18.55
N ASN A 170 -3.96 -8.78 19.08
CA ASN A 170 -3.40 -7.44 19.08
C ASN A 170 -2.76 -7.02 17.75
N CYS A 171 -3.49 -7.22 16.65
CA CYS A 171 -2.98 -6.91 15.30
C CYS A 171 -2.60 -5.43 15.16
N ILE A 172 -3.25 -4.54 15.93
CA ILE A 172 -2.98 -3.10 15.96
C ILE A 172 -1.61 -2.75 16.57
N GLY A 173 -0.99 -3.61 17.36
CA GLY A 173 0.35 -3.37 17.91
C GLY A 173 1.42 -3.21 16.82
N CYS A 174 1.29 -3.97 15.73
CA CYS A 174 2.20 -3.89 14.59
C CYS A 174 1.61 -3.12 13.40
N HIS A 175 0.31 -3.28 13.11
CA HIS A 175 -0.32 -2.77 11.90
C HIS A 175 -1.12 -1.49 12.14
N LYS A 176 -0.93 -0.46 11.29
CA LYS A 176 -1.79 0.74 11.29
C LYS A 176 -3.22 0.42 10.82
N LEU A 177 -4.23 0.84 11.57
CA LEU A 177 -5.66 0.72 11.27
C LEU A 177 -6.41 2.03 11.62
N ARG A 178 -7.00 2.72 10.64
CA ARG A 178 -7.92 3.88 10.77
C ARG A 178 -7.93 4.61 12.12
N GLY A 179 -7.29 5.78 12.20
CA GLY A 179 -7.35 6.65 13.37
C GLY A 179 -6.39 6.32 14.50
N ASN A 180 -5.75 5.14 14.51
CA ASN A 180 -4.65 4.82 15.44
C ASN A 180 -3.29 5.27 14.89
N GLU A 181 -3.04 6.59 14.88
CA GLU A 181 -1.77 7.12 14.38
C GLU A 181 -0.65 6.97 15.42
N ILE A 182 0.00 5.79 15.44
CA ILE A 182 1.26 5.60 16.17
C ILE A 182 2.43 5.70 15.16
N PRO A 183 3.33 6.70 15.29
CA PRO A 183 4.54 6.80 14.47
C PRO A 183 5.45 5.57 14.62
N GLY A 184 6.16 5.18 13.55
CA GLY A 184 7.24 4.17 13.64
C GLY A 184 6.83 2.69 13.57
N ARG A 185 5.57 2.36 13.23
CA ARG A 185 5.14 0.95 13.07
C ARG A 185 5.89 0.23 11.96
N ILE A 186 6.28 -1.02 12.23
CA ILE A 186 7.03 -1.89 11.31
C ILE A 186 6.16 -2.51 10.22
N ALA A 187 4.88 -2.74 10.50
CA ALA A 187 3.99 -3.45 9.59
C ALA A 187 3.13 -2.50 8.74
N PRO A 188 2.78 -2.90 7.50
CA PRO A 188 2.00 -2.04 6.60
C PRO A 188 0.61 -1.76 7.17
N SER A 189 0.02 -0.62 6.77
CA SER A 189 -1.35 -0.31 7.17
C SER A 189 -2.35 -1.32 6.60
N LEU A 190 -3.28 -1.76 7.45
CA LEU A 190 -4.39 -2.63 7.09
C LEU A 190 -5.68 -1.84 6.77
N THR A 191 -5.66 -0.51 6.92
CA THR A 191 -6.81 0.39 6.67
C THR A 191 -7.50 0.16 5.33
N LEU A 192 -6.73 -0.15 4.29
CA LEU A 192 -7.23 -0.40 2.93
C LEU A 192 -6.83 -1.79 2.42
N ALA A 193 -6.56 -2.74 3.33
CA ALA A 193 -6.08 -4.07 2.97
C ALA A 193 -7.02 -4.75 1.96
N GLY A 194 -8.33 -4.76 2.23
CA GLY A 194 -9.34 -5.36 1.33
C GLY A 194 -9.46 -4.70 -0.05
N ASN A 195 -8.97 -3.47 -0.25
CA ASN A 195 -8.91 -2.86 -1.58
C ASN A 195 -7.67 -3.33 -2.34
N LYS A 196 -6.58 -3.62 -1.63
CA LYS A 196 -5.29 -4.00 -2.21
C LYS A 196 -5.20 -5.48 -2.52
N VAL A 197 -5.56 -6.34 -1.57
CA VAL A 197 -5.27 -7.77 -1.65
C VAL A 197 -6.50 -8.61 -1.96
N ASN A 198 -6.24 -9.78 -2.54
CA ASN A 198 -7.29 -10.76 -2.82
C ASN A 198 -7.53 -11.59 -1.55
N ARG A 199 -8.78 -11.95 -1.27
CA ARG A 199 -9.14 -12.74 -0.08
C ARG A 199 -8.37 -14.06 0.02
N ASP A 200 -8.27 -14.81 -1.08
CA ASP A 200 -7.54 -16.08 -1.13
C ASP A 200 -6.04 -15.95 -0.84
N TRP A 201 -5.46 -14.80 -1.23
CA TRP A 201 -4.10 -14.48 -0.82
C TRP A 201 -4.03 -14.20 0.68
N LEU A 202 -4.98 -13.43 1.22
CA LEU A 202 -5.00 -13.08 2.64
C LEU A 202 -5.16 -14.31 3.55
N VAL A 203 -6.02 -15.26 3.19
CA VAL A 203 -6.17 -16.54 3.90
C VAL A 203 -4.85 -17.32 3.93
N ARG A 204 -4.19 -17.47 2.78
CA ARG A 204 -2.88 -18.16 2.71
C ARG A 204 -1.79 -17.41 3.47
N TRP A 205 -1.83 -16.08 3.42
CA TRP A 205 -0.91 -15.21 4.13
C TRP A 205 -1.07 -15.34 5.65
N LEU A 206 -2.30 -15.28 6.18
CA LEU A 206 -2.58 -15.47 7.61
C LEU A 206 -2.19 -16.88 8.09
N ARG A 207 -2.41 -17.89 7.25
CA ARG A 207 -2.00 -19.28 7.54
C ARG A 207 -0.48 -19.41 7.63
N ASN A 208 0.24 -18.86 6.64
CA ASN A 208 1.68 -19.02 6.54
C ASN A 208 2.34 -17.90 5.71
N PRO A 209 2.72 -16.79 6.35
CA PRO A 209 3.38 -15.67 5.65
C PRO A 209 4.69 -16.09 4.97
N LYS A 210 5.44 -16.98 5.61
CA LYS A 210 6.76 -17.46 5.14
C LYS A 210 6.69 -18.30 3.86
N ALA A 211 5.55 -18.92 3.54
CA ALA A 211 5.37 -19.63 2.26
C ALA A 211 5.25 -18.70 1.06
N TYR A 212 4.79 -17.46 1.27
CA TYR A 212 4.71 -16.43 0.23
C TYR A 212 5.99 -15.56 0.22
N LEU A 213 6.45 -15.11 1.38
CA LEU A 213 7.67 -14.33 1.55
C LEU A 213 8.60 -15.02 2.56
N PRO A 214 9.68 -15.71 2.14
CA PRO A 214 10.55 -16.46 3.05
C PRO A 214 11.05 -15.67 4.26
N ASN A 215 11.35 -14.38 4.06
CA ASN A 215 11.84 -13.46 5.10
C ASN A 215 10.71 -12.64 5.77
N ALA A 216 9.46 -13.10 5.73
CA ALA A 216 8.33 -12.41 6.35
C ALA A 216 8.56 -12.21 7.87
N LYS A 217 8.41 -10.95 8.32
CA LYS A 217 8.46 -10.58 9.74
C LYS A 217 7.17 -10.89 10.49
N MET A 218 6.05 -11.02 9.79
CA MET A 218 4.75 -11.35 10.38
C MET A 218 4.80 -12.77 11.00
N PRO A 219 4.43 -12.92 12.28
CA PRO A 219 4.44 -14.23 12.94
C PRO A 219 3.35 -15.15 12.36
N ARG A 220 3.49 -16.45 12.60
CA ARG A 220 2.39 -17.39 12.39
C ARG A 220 1.55 -17.41 13.66
N PHE A 221 0.25 -17.20 13.51
CA PHE A 221 -0.71 -17.29 14.60
C PHE A 221 -1.29 -18.71 14.65
N ASN A 222 -1.58 -19.22 15.85
CA ASN A 222 -2.18 -20.54 16.03
C ASN A 222 -3.71 -20.48 15.83
N LEU A 223 -4.13 -19.97 14.66
CA LEU A 223 -5.54 -19.85 14.27
C LEU A 223 -5.97 -21.11 13.51
N SER A 224 -7.18 -21.58 13.79
CA SER A 224 -7.86 -22.59 12.96
C SER A 224 -8.23 -22.03 11.58
N ASP A 225 -8.51 -22.92 10.64
CA ASP A 225 -8.93 -22.57 9.28
C ASP A 225 -10.17 -21.66 9.24
N GLU A 226 -11.07 -21.87 10.21
CA GLU A 226 -12.30 -21.10 10.36
C GLU A 226 -12.02 -19.68 10.88
N GLU A 227 -11.18 -19.57 11.92
CA GLU A 227 -10.75 -18.28 12.48
C GLU A 227 -9.93 -17.45 11.48
N ILE A 228 -9.06 -18.09 10.69
CA ILE A 228 -8.36 -17.44 9.57
C ILE A 228 -9.37 -16.87 8.57
N GLY A 229 -10.42 -17.63 8.28
CA GLY A 229 -11.52 -17.19 7.42
C GLY A 229 -12.22 -15.94 7.96
N TYR A 230 -12.52 -15.91 9.25
CA TYR A 230 -13.15 -14.77 9.93
C TYR A 230 -12.26 -13.54 9.96
N MET A 231 -10.98 -13.71 10.32
CA MET A 231 -10.02 -12.62 10.32
C MET A 231 -9.80 -12.06 8.90
N ALA A 232 -9.75 -12.92 7.88
CA ALA A 232 -9.67 -12.48 6.49
C ALA A 232 -10.93 -11.69 6.09
N ASP A 233 -12.12 -12.18 6.41
CA ASP A 233 -13.40 -11.50 6.10
C ASP A 233 -13.48 -10.12 6.77
N TYR A 234 -13.06 -10.02 8.03
CA TYR A 234 -12.96 -8.76 8.75
C TYR A 234 -12.04 -7.75 8.06
N LEU A 235 -10.83 -8.17 7.69
CA LEU A 235 -9.83 -7.32 7.02
C LEU A 235 -10.25 -6.93 5.60
N MET A 236 -10.98 -7.78 4.89
CA MET A 236 -11.58 -7.46 3.60
C MET A 236 -12.68 -6.40 3.75
N GLY A 237 -13.48 -6.50 4.81
CA GLY A 237 -14.61 -5.62 5.08
C GLY A 237 -14.26 -4.22 5.57
N GLY A 238 -13.13 -4.07 6.27
CA GLY A 238 -12.63 -2.78 6.74
C GLY A 238 -12.20 -1.79 5.64
N ALA A 239 -12.20 -2.21 4.37
CA ALA A 239 -11.65 -1.45 3.25
C ALA A 239 -12.61 -0.42 2.61
N GLY A 240 -13.92 -0.46 2.90
CA GLY A 240 -14.86 0.66 2.67
C GLY A 240 -15.16 1.33 4.02
N SER A 241 -15.44 2.60 4.21
CA SER A 241 -15.74 3.74 3.35
C SER A 241 -14.61 4.77 3.47
N SER A 242 -13.98 5.06 2.33
CA SER A 242 -13.17 6.26 2.13
C SER A 242 -14.07 7.36 1.54
N ASN A 243 -15.22 7.64 2.17
CA ASN A 243 -15.99 8.85 1.82
C ASN A 243 -15.46 10.11 2.52
N ASN A 244 -14.34 10.02 3.26
CA ASN A 244 -13.74 11.15 3.97
C ASN A 244 -12.30 11.51 3.56
N PHE A 245 -11.74 10.87 2.53
CA PHE A 245 -10.75 11.61 1.74
C PHE A 245 -11.56 12.57 0.90
N LYS A 246 -11.39 13.87 1.12
CA LYS A 246 -11.79 14.88 0.15
C LYS A 246 -11.23 14.43 -1.20
N ASN A 247 -12.05 13.78 -2.02
CA ASN A 247 -11.89 13.92 -3.44
C ASN A 247 -11.78 15.43 -3.65
N PRO A 248 -10.75 15.96 -4.33
CA PRO A 248 -10.91 17.29 -4.88
C PRO A 248 -12.27 17.27 -5.61
N PRO A 249 -13.13 18.30 -5.42
CA PRO A 249 -14.42 18.34 -6.08
C PRO A 249 -14.20 17.96 -7.53
N ALA A 250 -15.04 17.06 -8.05
CA ALA A 250 -15.04 16.75 -9.47
C ALA A 250 -14.85 18.07 -10.21
N SER A 251 -13.73 18.17 -10.93
CA SER A 251 -13.30 19.40 -11.58
C SER A 251 -14.50 20.03 -12.32
N PRO A 252 -14.66 21.36 -12.36
CA PRO A 252 -15.83 22.04 -12.92
C PRO A 252 -16.12 21.71 -14.40
N PHE A 253 -15.26 20.94 -15.06
CA PHE A 253 -15.36 20.48 -16.44
C PHE A 253 -16.34 19.32 -16.68
N PHE A 254 -16.98 18.75 -15.64
CA PHE A 254 -17.95 17.66 -15.81
C PHE A 254 -19.38 18.07 -15.42
N LYS A 255 -19.98 18.97 -16.21
CA LYS A 255 -21.45 19.13 -16.29
C LYS A 255 -21.91 18.72 -17.69
N GLY A 256 -22.89 17.84 -17.76
CA GLY A 256 -23.63 17.53 -18.99
C GLY A 256 -23.17 16.24 -19.66
N GLY A 257 -24.11 15.31 -19.80
CA GLY A 257 -23.94 14.07 -20.55
C GLY A 257 -23.64 14.33 -22.03
N ASN A 258 -23.01 13.32 -22.64
CA ASN A 258 -22.70 13.18 -24.07
C ASN A 258 -21.33 13.70 -24.54
N SER A 259 -20.25 13.35 -23.82
CA SER A 259 -18.89 13.44 -24.35
C SER A 259 -18.41 12.07 -24.88
N PRO A 260 -17.90 11.96 -26.13
CA PRO A 260 -17.41 10.70 -26.73
C PRO A 260 -16.28 10.00 -25.97
N LEU A 261 -15.67 10.68 -24.99
CA LEU A 261 -14.52 10.21 -24.19
C LEU A 261 -14.89 9.35 -22.97
N LEU A 262 -16.18 9.14 -22.68
CA LEU A 262 -16.66 8.22 -21.63
C LEU A 262 -17.13 6.86 -22.16
N ARG A 263 -16.93 6.58 -23.46
CA ARG A 263 -17.12 5.23 -24.02
C ARG A 263 -16.02 4.24 -23.62
N GLY A 264 -14.89 4.72 -23.07
CA GLY A 264 -13.72 3.90 -22.73
C GLY A 264 -13.52 3.56 -21.24
N VAL A 265 -14.45 3.93 -20.33
CA VAL A 265 -14.30 3.67 -18.88
C VAL A 265 -15.55 2.98 -18.29
N ARG A 266 -16.25 2.19 -19.11
CA ARG A 266 -17.21 1.18 -18.66
C ARG A 266 -16.79 -0.16 -19.21
N GLY A 267 -16.22 -0.99 -18.32
CA GLY A 267 -15.55 -2.21 -18.68
C GLY A 267 -14.12 -1.90 -19.13
N VAL A 268 -13.16 -2.53 -18.47
CA VAL A 268 -11.89 -2.86 -19.14
C VAL A 268 -12.29 -3.54 -20.46
N SER A 269 -11.95 -2.96 -21.60
CA SER A 269 -12.34 -3.50 -22.91
C SER A 269 -11.85 -4.96 -23.03
N PRO A 270 -12.60 -5.84 -23.74
CA PRO A 270 -12.23 -7.24 -24.05
C PRO A 270 -10.90 -7.45 -24.79
N SER A 271 -10.12 -6.39 -25.01
CA SER A 271 -8.83 -6.38 -25.70
C SER A 271 -7.69 -7.03 -24.90
N LEU A 272 -7.89 -7.31 -23.61
CA LEU A 272 -6.92 -8.05 -22.78
C LEU A 272 -7.13 -9.58 -22.83
N GLU A 273 -8.23 -10.07 -23.41
CA GLU A 273 -8.59 -11.51 -23.37
C GLU A 273 -8.81 -12.18 -24.72
N LYS A 274 -8.94 -11.42 -25.81
CA LYS A 274 -8.88 -11.99 -27.15
C LYS A 274 -7.70 -11.39 -27.88
N GLY A 275 -6.71 -12.24 -28.14
CA GLY A 275 -5.46 -11.88 -28.79
C GLY A 275 -5.65 -10.88 -29.94
N GLY A 276 -5.16 -9.67 -29.71
CA GLY A 276 -4.17 -9.11 -30.60
C GLY A 276 -2.81 -9.53 -30.04
N GLU A 277 -2.06 -10.25 -30.85
CA GLU A 277 -0.73 -10.82 -30.56
C GLU A 277 0.20 -9.83 -29.84
N GLY A 278 0.84 -10.27 -28.74
CA GLY A 278 2.05 -9.68 -28.14
C GLY A 278 1.96 -8.29 -27.50
N GLY A 279 1.15 -7.38 -28.04
CA GLY A 279 1.24 -5.93 -27.81
C GLY A 279 1.30 -5.49 -26.35
N PHE A 280 0.22 -5.64 -25.58
CA PHE A 280 0.14 -5.07 -24.22
C PHE A 280 1.03 -5.76 -23.18
N LEU A 281 1.27 -7.07 -23.32
CA LEU A 281 2.13 -7.81 -22.38
C LEU A 281 3.61 -7.53 -22.67
N ASP A 282 4.00 -7.58 -23.95
CA ASP A 282 5.37 -7.30 -24.37
C ASP A 282 5.70 -5.82 -24.19
N GLU A 283 4.74 -4.93 -24.46
CA GLU A 283 4.85 -3.49 -24.16
C GLU A 283 4.94 -3.26 -22.66
N GLY A 284 4.09 -3.89 -21.85
CA GLY A 284 4.16 -3.81 -20.39
C GLY A 284 5.50 -4.27 -19.82
N GLN A 285 6.03 -5.38 -20.34
CA GLN A 285 7.35 -5.88 -19.99
C GLN A 285 8.45 -4.91 -20.41
N THR A 286 8.37 -4.37 -21.63
CA THR A 286 9.31 -3.37 -22.17
C THR A 286 9.29 -2.10 -21.33
N LEU A 287 8.10 -1.63 -20.92
CA LEU A 287 7.93 -0.46 -20.08
C LEU A 287 8.51 -0.69 -18.68
N VAL A 288 8.28 -1.86 -18.06
CA VAL A 288 8.88 -2.20 -16.75
C VAL A 288 10.41 -2.17 -16.82
N ALA A 289 11.01 -2.65 -17.91
CA ALA A 289 12.45 -2.61 -18.11
C ALA A 289 12.97 -1.18 -18.41
N SER A 290 12.26 -0.42 -19.23
CA SER A 290 12.73 0.87 -19.76
C SER A 290 12.35 2.10 -18.93
N LEU A 291 11.32 2.02 -18.08
CA LEU A 291 10.91 3.11 -17.18
C LEU A 291 11.65 3.08 -15.83
N GLY A 292 12.57 2.13 -15.65
CA GLY A 292 13.41 2.04 -14.45
C GLY A 292 12.75 1.37 -13.26
N CYS A 293 11.65 0.63 -13.44
CA CYS A 293 10.99 -0.11 -12.35
C CYS A 293 11.97 -1.09 -11.68
N LEU A 294 12.85 -1.71 -12.46
CA LEU A 294 13.88 -2.64 -11.99
C LEU A 294 15.00 -1.97 -11.16
N GLY A 295 15.11 -0.63 -11.17
CA GLY A 295 16.03 0.10 -10.30
C GLY A 295 15.66 0.02 -8.81
N CYS A 296 14.39 -0.28 -8.52
CA CYS A 296 13.88 -0.48 -7.16
C CYS A 296 13.36 -1.90 -6.95
N HIS A 297 12.67 -2.47 -7.93
CA HIS A 297 11.98 -3.75 -7.80
C HIS A 297 12.76 -4.91 -8.41
N SER A 298 12.60 -6.10 -7.82
CA SER A 298 13.08 -7.34 -8.42
C SER A 298 11.95 -8.11 -9.11
N ILE A 299 12.24 -8.75 -10.23
CA ILE A 299 11.36 -9.69 -10.94
C ILE A 299 12.22 -10.88 -11.37
N ASN A 300 11.88 -12.08 -10.91
CA ASN A 300 12.63 -13.32 -11.19
C ASN A 300 14.13 -13.20 -10.91
N GLY A 301 14.50 -12.46 -9.85
CA GLY A 301 15.90 -12.20 -9.49
C GLY A 301 16.61 -11.10 -10.30
N ALA A 302 15.98 -10.54 -11.35
CA ALA A 302 16.47 -9.39 -12.07
C ALA A 302 16.00 -8.08 -11.41
N GLY A 303 16.88 -7.08 -11.30
CA GLY A 303 16.58 -5.78 -10.67
C GLY A 303 17.13 -5.65 -9.25
N ASN A 304 16.64 -4.66 -8.51
CA ASN A 304 17.11 -4.33 -7.16
C ASN A 304 16.13 -4.83 -6.07
N SER A 305 16.59 -4.96 -4.83
CA SER A 305 15.81 -5.41 -3.67
C SER A 305 15.33 -4.26 -2.75
N PHE A 306 15.52 -3.00 -3.16
CA PHE A 306 15.06 -1.83 -2.41
C PHE A 306 13.54 -1.84 -2.18
N ALA A 307 12.77 -2.20 -3.21
CA ALA A 307 11.32 -2.28 -3.18
C ALA A 307 10.83 -3.74 -3.25
N PRO A 308 9.54 -4.01 -2.95
CA PRO A 308 9.02 -5.37 -2.91
C PRO A 308 9.22 -6.12 -4.23
N ASP A 309 9.61 -7.38 -4.12
CA ASP A 309 9.67 -8.33 -5.24
C ASP A 309 8.31 -8.45 -5.94
N LEU A 310 8.29 -8.23 -7.25
CA LEU A 310 7.09 -8.24 -8.09
C LEU A 310 6.87 -9.58 -8.80
N THR A 311 7.75 -10.56 -8.64
CA THR A 311 7.69 -11.89 -9.29
C THR A 311 6.33 -12.58 -9.19
N ASN A 312 5.60 -12.36 -8.09
CA ASN A 312 4.30 -12.99 -7.85
C ASN A 312 3.20 -11.97 -7.54
N ILE A 313 3.36 -10.72 -7.95
CA ILE A 313 2.45 -9.63 -7.56
C ILE A 313 1.00 -9.89 -8.02
N GLY A 314 0.80 -10.48 -9.20
CA GLY A 314 -0.52 -10.82 -9.74
C GLY A 314 -1.27 -11.89 -8.92
N SER A 315 -0.59 -12.57 -8.00
CA SER A 315 -1.23 -13.50 -7.04
C SER A 315 -1.69 -12.82 -5.75
N LYS A 316 -1.28 -11.57 -5.52
CA LYS A 316 -1.49 -10.82 -4.28
C LYS A 316 -2.51 -9.71 -4.45
N VAL A 317 -2.40 -8.93 -5.52
CA VAL A 317 -3.11 -7.66 -5.65
C VAL A 317 -4.29 -7.69 -6.61
N ASN A 318 -5.23 -6.77 -6.43
CA ASN A 318 -6.31 -6.50 -7.38
C ASN A 318 -5.80 -5.62 -8.53
N ALA A 319 -6.24 -5.87 -9.77
CA ALA A 319 -5.80 -5.09 -10.94
C ALA A 319 -6.23 -3.61 -10.89
N ASP A 320 -7.45 -3.30 -10.41
CA ASP A 320 -7.95 -1.93 -10.24
C ASP A 320 -7.12 -1.17 -9.19
N TRP A 321 -6.73 -1.84 -8.09
CA TRP A 321 -5.82 -1.25 -7.12
C TRP A 321 -4.46 -0.95 -7.76
N LEU A 322 -3.90 -1.87 -8.54
CA LEU A 322 -2.60 -1.70 -9.16
C LEU A 322 -2.57 -0.50 -10.12
N VAL A 323 -3.58 -0.36 -10.97
CA VAL A 323 -3.73 0.80 -11.89
C VAL A 323 -3.84 2.11 -11.11
N ARG A 324 -4.68 2.16 -10.07
CA ARG A 324 -4.84 3.38 -9.25
C ARG A 324 -3.57 3.72 -8.47
N PHE A 325 -2.89 2.71 -7.94
CA PHE A 325 -1.64 2.89 -7.22
C PHE A 325 -0.54 3.41 -8.13
N LEU A 326 -0.37 2.84 -9.34
CA LEU A 326 0.61 3.34 -10.32
C LEU A 326 0.31 4.78 -10.78
N LYS A 327 -0.97 5.17 -10.84
CA LYS A 327 -1.38 6.53 -11.20
C LYS A 327 -1.07 7.56 -10.11
N ASN A 328 -1.24 7.22 -8.83
CA ASN A 328 -0.93 8.11 -7.72
C ASN A 328 -0.63 7.31 -6.43
N PRO A 329 0.64 6.88 -6.23
CA PRO A 329 1.01 6.09 -5.06
C PRO A 329 0.77 6.83 -3.74
N LYS A 330 1.05 8.14 -3.71
CA LYS A 330 0.96 9.00 -2.52
C LYS A 330 -0.48 9.24 -2.07
N ALA A 331 -1.45 9.20 -2.98
CA ALA A 331 -2.87 9.24 -2.62
C ALA A 331 -3.31 8.00 -1.82
N TYR A 332 -2.66 6.85 -2.04
CA TYR A 332 -2.92 5.64 -1.27
C TYR A 332 -2.20 5.63 0.07
N ASP A 333 -0.89 5.96 0.05
CA ASP A 333 -0.08 6.09 1.26
C ASP A 333 0.88 7.27 1.11
N PRO A 334 0.66 8.39 1.82
CA PRO A 334 1.53 9.57 1.75
C PRO A 334 3.01 9.27 2.07
N LYS A 335 3.28 8.21 2.84
CA LYS A 335 4.62 7.79 3.25
C LYS A 335 5.25 6.75 2.32
N THR A 336 4.55 6.29 1.28
CA THR A 336 5.12 5.31 0.33
C THR A 336 6.42 5.83 -0.29
N ALA A 337 7.41 4.94 -0.42
CA ALA A 337 8.65 5.24 -1.14
C ALA A 337 8.49 5.17 -2.66
N MET A 338 7.41 4.56 -3.16
CA MET A 338 7.10 4.50 -4.59
C MET A 338 6.83 5.92 -5.12
N PRO A 339 7.64 6.45 -6.05
CA PRO A 339 7.41 7.78 -6.61
C PRO A 339 6.30 7.74 -7.66
N ASP A 340 5.79 8.92 -8.01
CA ASP A 340 4.98 9.08 -9.21
C ASP A 340 5.91 8.99 -10.43
N MET A 341 5.78 7.89 -11.18
CA MET A 341 6.57 7.62 -12.39
C MET A 341 6.18 8.54 -13.56
N LYS A 342 5.17 9.41 -13.37
CA LYS A 342 4.60 10.33 -14.36
C LYS A 342 4.10 9.63 -15.63
N THR A 343 3.79 8.33 -15.58
CA THR A 343 3.49 7.51 -16.75
C THR A 343 2.09 7.81 -17.32
N SER A 344 1.91 7.63 -18.63
CA SER A 344 0.60 7.84 -19.29
C SER A 344 -0.43 6.79 -18.84
N GLY A 345 -1.71 7.08 -19.03
CA GLY A 345 -2.80 6.16 -18.65
C GLY A 345 -2.82 4.86 -19.46
N GLU A 346 -2.30 4.86 -20.68
CA GLU A 346 -2.21 3.67 -21.54
C GLU A 346 -1.03 2.79 -21.09
N ASP A 347 0.15 3.39 -20.90
CA ASP A 347 1.33 2.69 -20.37
C ASP A 347 1.05 2.04 -19.01
N ILE A 348 0.31 2.72 -18.13
CA ILE A 348 -0.10 2.16 -16.83
C ILE A 348 -0.92 0.88 -17.00
N GLN A 349 -1.75 0.80 -18.05
CA GLN A 349 -2.54 -0.40 -18.33
C GLN A 349 -1.65 -1.54 -18.84
N SER A 350 -0.72 -1.26 -19.76
CA SER A 350 0.25 -2.25 -20.25
C SER A 350 1.12 -2.79 -19.10
N ILE A 351 1.64 -1.91 -18.25
CA ILE A 351 2.41 -2.28 -17.05
C ILE A 351 1.55 -3.13 -16.10
N ALA A 352 0.33 -2.70 -15.81
CA ALA A 352 -0.57 -3.45 -14.93
C ALA A 352 -0.91 -4.83 -15.51
N ALA A 353 -1.14 -4.94 -16.82
CA ALA A 353 -1.40 -6.20 -17.48
C ALA A 353 -0.22 -7.17 -17.33
N TYR A 354 1.00 -6.71 -17.61
CA TYR A 354 2.21 -7.49 -17.42
C TYR A 354 2.38 -7.93 -15.96
N LEU A 355 2.31 -7.01 -14.99
CA LEU A 355 2.44 -7.35 -13.57
C LEU A 355 1.34 -8.31 -13.07
N MET A 356 0.11 -8.18 -13.57
CA MET A 356 -0.98 -9.10 -13.23
C MET A 356 -0.80 -10.50 -13.84
N SER A 357 0.01 -10.63 -14.89
CA SER A 357 0.40 -11.94 -15.44
C SER A 357 1.40 -12.69 -14.55
N LEU A 358 2.16 -11.98 -13.71
CA LEU A 358 3.16 -12.54 -12.78
C LEU A 358 2.49 -13.27 -11.60
N LYS A 359 2.22 -14.56 -11.75
CA LYS A 359 1.53 -15.40 -10.76
C LYS A 359 2.31 -16.69 -10.45
N LYS A 360 2.26 -17.12 -9.18
CA LYS A 360 2.77 -18.45 -8.77
C LYS A 360 1.74 -19.51 -9.20
N GLU A 361 2.18 -20.58 -9.87
CA GLU A 361 1.28 -21.63 -10.36
C GLU A 361 0.36 -22.23 -9.28
N LYS A 362 -0.89 -22.53 -9.67
CA LYS A 362 -1.95 -23.17 -8.88
C LYS A 362 -1.53 -24.58 -8.44
N LYS A 363 -0.95 -24.75 -7.25
CA LYS A 363 -0.81 -26.08 -6.62
C LYS A 363 -1.52 -26.29 -5.29
N GLU A 364 -2.20 -25.29 -4.73
CA GLU A 364 -3.03 -25.48 -3.53
C GLU A 364 -4.50 -25.31 -3.90
N LYS A 365 -5.26 -26.42 -3.88
CA LYS A 365 -6.72 -26.36 -3.86
C LYS A 365 -7.13 -25.68 -2.55
N ASN A 366 -7.84 -24.56 -2.63
CA ASN A 366 -8.54 -24.03 -1.47
C ASN A 366 -9.40 -25.16 -0.88
N PRO A 367 -9.33 -25.46 0.43
CA PRO A 367 -10.23 -26.44 1.00
C PRO A 367 -11.67 -25.95 0.81
N PRO A 368 -12.61 -26.85 0.46
CA PRO A 368 -14.03 -26.51 0.46
C PRO A 368 -14.44 -26.07 1.86
N PHE A 369 -15.37 -25.11 1.92
CA PHE A 369 -15.96 -24.64 3.17
C PHE A 369 -16.40 -25.80 4.06
N PRO A 370 -16.14 -25.75 5.38
CA PRO A 370 -16.84 -26.62 6.31
C PRO A 370 -18.35 -26.35 6.22
N PRO A 371 -19.21 -27.38 6.16
CA PRO A 371 -20.63 -27.21 6.42
C PRO A 371 -20.82 -26.58 7.79
N LEU A 372 -21.81 -25.68 7.91
CA LEU A 372 -22.21 -25.06 9.17
C LEU A 372 -22.52 -26.16 10.21
N ALA A 373 -21.58 -26.40 11.14
CA ALA A 373 -21.80 -27.28 12.27
C ALA A 373 -22.57 -26.51 13.34
N LYS A 374 -23.65 -27.13 13.83
CA LYS A 374 -24.45 -26.64 14.96
C LYS A 374 -23.54 -26.56 16.20
N GLY A 375 -23.76 -25.50 16.98
CA GLY A 375 -22.90 -25.08 18.09
C GLY A 375 -22.45 -26.20 19.02
N GLY A 376 -21.23 -26.05 19.51
CA GLY A 376 -20.66 -26.91 20.55
C GLY A 376 -19.62 -26.13 21.33
N ASN A 377 -19.86 -25.97 22.64
CA ASN A 377 -18.86 -25.56 23.60
C ASN A 377 -17.76 -26.64 23.68
N THR A 378 -16.48 -26.27 23.68
CA THR A 378 -15.45 -27.11 24.30
C THR A 378 -14.37 -26.30 25.00
N PRO A 379 -13.80 -26.87 26.09
CA PRO A 379 -12.97 -26.18 27.06
C PRO A 379 -11.48 -26.27 26.69
N LEU A 380 -10.76 -25.18 26.90
CA LEU A 380 -9.32 -25.12 26.76
C LEU A 380 -8.67 -25.59 28.07
N ASN A 381 -8.21 -26.83 28.11
CA ASN A 381 -7.05 -27.26 28.90
C ASN A 381 -6.73 -28.71 28.57
N THR A 382 -5.50 -28.95 28.11
CA THR A 382 -4.58 -30.04 28.47
C THR A 382 -3.56 -30.14 27.34
N LEU A 383 -2.28 -30.18 27.71
CA LEU A 383 -1.07 -30.53 26.94
C LEU A 383 -0.05 -29.39 26.95
N LEU A 384 0.89 -29.45 27.89
CA LEU A 384 2.29 -29.80 27.60
C LEU A 384 3.09 -29.80 28.92
N ILE A 385 3.03 -30.93 29.62
CA ILE A 385 4.01 -31.34 30.63
C ILE A 385 5.05 -32.15 29.86
N GLU A 386 6.28 -31.64 29.79
CA GLU A 386 7.52 -32.41 29.95
C GLU A 386 8.70 -31.41 29.90
N GLY A 387 8.96 -30.83 31.08
CA GLY A 387 10.07 -29.92 31.29
C GLY A 387 11.42 -30.64 31.35
N LYS A 388 12.42 -30.04 30.70
CA LYS A 388 13.84 -30.02 31.08
C LYS A 388 14.58 -29.05 30.16
N SER A 389 14.97 -27.89 30.68
CA SER A 389 15.99 -27.02 30.06
C SER A 389 17.37 -27.34 30.67
N PRO A 390 18.47 -27.39 29.89
CA PRO A 390 19.81 -27.62 30.42
C PRO A 390 20.38 -26.36 31.12
N PRO A 391 21.32 -26.51 32.08
CA PRO A 391 21.89 -25.40 32.83
C PRO A 391 22.93 -24.61 32.02
N LEU A 392 22.91 -23.28 32.18
CA LEU A 392 23.86 -22.33 31.58
C LEU A 392 25.25 -22.48 32.23
N LYS A 393 26.32 -22.47 31.41
CA LYS A 393 27.71 -22.48 31.87
C LYS A 393 28.19 -21.07 32.20
N LYS A 394 29.02 -20.96 33.25
CA LYS A 394 29.63 -19.72 33.74
C LYS A 394 30.91 -19.44 32.93
N GLY A 395 30.95 -18.38 32.12
CA GLY A 395 32.18 -18.00 31.40
C GLY A 395 32.07 -17.01 30.23
N ASP A 396 30.90 -16.81 29.61
CA ASP A 396 30.82 -16.05 28.35
C ASP A 396 30.47 -14.56 28.54
N VAL A 397 31.40 -13.78 29.10
CA VAL A 397 31.40 -12.31 28.94
C VAL A 397 32.17 -11.97 27.66
N GLY A 398 31.57 -12.30 26.51
CA GLY A 398 32.11 -12.03 25.18
C GLY A 398 31.36 -10.89 24.48
N GLY A 399 32.03 -9.75 24.30
CA GLY A 399 31.73 -8.70 23.32
C GLY A 399 30.32 -8.07 23.35
N PHE A 400 30.21 -6.85 23.89
CA PHE A 400 28.97 -6.07 23.89
C PHE A 400 28.36 -5.91 22.49
N ASN A 401 27.33 -6.71 22.17
CA ASN A 401 26.67 -6.69 20.87
C ASN A 401 25.42 -5.80 20.85
N ILE A 402 25.57 -4.59 21.42
CA ILE A 402 24.48 -3.62 21.61
C ILE A 402 23.80 -3.29 20.28
N ASP A 403 24.56 -3.14 19.19
CA ASP A 403 24.01 -2.81 17.87
C ASP A 403 23.17 -3.95 17.27
N LYS A 404 23.56 -5.22 17.47
CA LYS A 404 22.73 -6.37 17.09
C LYS A 404 21.43 -6.40 17.89
N GLY A 405 21.47 -6.09 19.19
CA GLY A 405 20.28 -5.99 20.04
C GLY A 405 19.35 -4.84 19.64
N LYS A 406 19.89 -3.63 19.39
CA LYS A 406 19.16 -2.47 18.86
C LYS A 406 18.49 -2.80 17.53
N LYS A 407 19.22 -3.47 16.64
CA LYS A 407 18.71 -3.94 15.35
C LYS A 407 17.57 -4.94 15.54
N LEU A 408 17.68 -5.87 16.49
CA LEU A 408 16.61 -6.84 16.80
C LEU A 408 15.34 -6.15 17.31
N VAL A 409 15.44 -5.16 18.21
CA VAL A 409 14.29 -4.37 18.69
C VAL A 409 13.58 -3.68 17.52
N ARG A 410 14.35 -3.03 16.64
CA ARG A 410 13.84 -2.38 15.42
C ARG A 410 13.30 -3.38 14.41
N ASP A 411 13.87 -4.57 14.29
CA ASP A 411 13.47 -5.55 13.29
C ASP A 411 12.22 -6.34 13.70
N LYS A 412 12.02 -6.53 14.99
CA LYS A 412 10.97 -7.39 15.56
C LYS A 412 9.76 -6.61 16.07
N GLY A 413 9.88 -5.31 16.26
CA GLY A 413 8.73 -4.45 16.58
C GLY A 413 8.37 -4.43 18.04
N CYS A 414 9.36 -4.59 18.91
CA CYS A 414 9.14 -4.55 20.35
C CYS A 414 8.48 -3.23 20.77
N THR A 415 8.79 -2.11 20.09
CA THR A 415 8.20 -0.78 20.36
C THR A 415 6.72 -0.64 19.99
N GLY A 416 6.13 -1.65 19.33
CA GLY A 416 4.70 -1.70 19.07
C GLY A 416 3.86 -1.95 20.33
N CYS A 417 4.46 -2.58 21.36
CA CYS A 417 3.82 -2.84 22.65
C CYS A 417 4.57 -2.18 23.82
N HIS A 418 5.91 -2.08 23.74
CA HIS A 418 6.76 -1.55 24.79
C HIS A 418 7.18 -0.10 24.51
N GLU A 419 7.10 0.78 25.50
CA GLU A 419 7.59 2.16 25.39
C GLU A 419 9.12 2.23 25.53
N THR A 420 9.75 3.12 24.75
CA THR A 420 11.20 3.44 24.83
C THR A 420 11.44 4.95 24.65
N GLU A 421 12.52 5.51 25.21
CA GLU A 421 12.81 6.95 25.34
C GLU A 421 12.76 7.71 24.00
N ASP A 422 13.07 7.05 22.89
CA ASP A 422 13.06 7.61 21.54
C ASP A 422 11.80 7.31 20.71
N LEU A 423 10.85 6.48 21.19
CA LEU A 423 9.71 6.00 20.41
C LEU A 423 8.45 5.77 21.29
N PRO A 424 7.32 6.48 21.03
CA PRO A 424 6.09 6.28 21.79
C PRO A 424 5.40 4.94 21.48
N ALA A 425 4.79 4.30 22.49
CA ALA A 425 4.06 3.03 22.38
C ALA A 425 2.53 3.17 22.56
N GLY A 426 1.80 2.08 22.28
CA GLY A 426 0.41 1.88 22.67
C GLY A 426 0.31 1.09 23.99
N TYR A 427 -0.68 1.42 24.83
CA TYR A 427 -0.88 1.09 26.26
C TYR A 427 -0.88 -0.41 26.71
N ASP A 428 -0.26 -1.35 26.01
CA ASP A 428 -0.43 -2.80 26.26
C ASP A 428 0.81 -3.56 26.82
N ALA A 429 1.98 -2.95 27.00
CA ALA A 429 3.11 -3.57 27.71
C ALA A 429 3.96 -2.59 28.54
N PRO A 430 4.73 -3.07 29.54
CA PRO A 430 5.57 -2.20 30.38
C PRO A 430 6.67 -1.47 29.59
N PRO A 431 7.06 -0.24 29.98
CA PRO A 431 8.17 0.48 29.36
C PRO A 431 9.48 -0.29 29.51
N LEU A 432 10.33 -0.21 28.49
CA LEU A 432 11.69 -0.77 28.50
C LEU A 432 12.74 0.28 28.90
N ASP A 433 12.32 1.52 29.15
CA ASP A 433 13.18 2.58 29.66
C ASP A 433 13.67 2.28 31.06
N GLY A 434 14.98 2.49 31.25
CA GLY A 434 15.66 2.15 32.48
C GLY A 434 15.58 0.68 32.87
N LEU A 435 15.25 -0.22 31.93
CA LEU A 435 15.13 -1.65 32.24
C LEU A 435 16.43 -2.23 32.79
N GLY A 436 17.58 -1.77 32.28
CA GLY A 436 18.91 -2.11 32.77
C GLY A 436 19.23 -1.56 34.16
N SER A 437 18.40 -0.65 34.68
CA SER A 437 18.49 -0.08 36.04
C SER A 437 17.52 -0.75 37.03
N LYS A 438 16.65 -1.68 36.60
CA LYS A 438 15.74 -2.38 37.52
C LYS A 438 16.49 -3.30 38.47
N ARG A 439 16.09 -3.30 39.74
CA ARG A 439 16.59 -4.27 40.71
C ARG A 439 15.78 -5.57 40.69
N VAL A 440 16.37 -6.63 41.23
CA VAL A 440 15.74 -7.96 41.29
C VAL A 440 14.44 -7.96 42.11
N ASP A 441 14.33 -7.10 43.13
CA ASP A 441 13.12 -6.89 43.93
C ASP A 441 11.99 -6.18 43.18
N GLU A 442 12.29 -5.51 42.06
CA GLU A 442 11.34 -4.77 41.24
C GLU A 442 10.78 -5.59 40.06
N ILE A 443 11.19 -6.85 39.94
CA ILE A 443 10.78 -7.77 38.86
C ILE A 443 10.14 -9.04 39.42
N ALA A 444 9.01 -9.45 38.83
CA ALA A 444 8.26 -10.62 39.30
C ALA A 444 8.62 -11.88 38.51
N PHE A 445 9.06 -12.93 39.19
CA PHE A 445 9.31 -14.26 38.61
C PHE A 445 8.05 -15.15 38.54
N GLY A 446 6.93 -14.71 39.14
CA GLY A 446 5.69 -15.50 39.17
C GLY A 446 5.90 -16.85 39.87
N ASN A 447 5.42 -17.93 39.25
CA ASN A 447 5.56 -19.31 39.75
C ASN A 447 6.92 -19.96 39.43
N ILE A 448 7.87 -19.21 38.86
CA ILE A 448 9.17 -19.74 38.47
C ILE A 448 10.11 -19.74 39.69
N THR A 449 10.44 -20.92 40.18
CA THR A 449 11.29 -21.12 41.38
C THR A 449 12.61 -21.83 41.09
N ASP A 450 12.78 -22.38 39.89
CA ASP A 450 13.86 -23.28 39.48
C ASP A 450 15.01 -22.58 38.74
N VAL A 451 15.19 -21.27 38.95
CA VAL A 451 16.20 -20.44 38.27
C VAL A 451 16.88 -19.47 39.22
N GLU A 452 18.11 -19.06 38.89
CA GLU A 452 18.80 -17.99 39.62
C GLU A 452 18.07 -16.65 39.42
N LYS A 453 17.70 -15.99 40.52
CA LYS A 453 16.92 -14.75 40.48
C LYS A 453 17.80 -13.53 40.22
N THR A 454 18.09 -13.27 38.95
CA THR A 454 18.80 -12.07 38.48
C THR A 454 18.01 -11.36 37.38
N LEU A 455 18.29 -10.07 37.15
CA LEU A 455 17.66 -9.32 36.05
C LEU A 455 17.99 -9.94 34.68
N SER A 456 19.23 -10.36 34.46
CA SER A 456 19.64 -11.00 33.21
C SER A 456 18.92 -12.33 32.98
N THR A 457 18.79 -13.18 34.01
CA THR A 457 18.03 -14.43 33.92
C THR A 457 16.55 -14.15 33.65
N TRP A 458 15.97 -13.17 34.34
CA TRP A 458 14.58 -12.77 34.12
C TRP A 458 14.32 -12.30 32.68
N LEU A 459 15.20 -11.44 32.14
CA LEU A 459 15.11 -10.95 30.77
C LEU A 459 15.30 -12.08 29.75
N MET A 460 16.25 -12.99 29.99
CA MET A 460 16.47 -14.16 29.13
C MET A 460 15.24 -15.07 29.09
N LEU A 461 14.59 -15.31 30.22
CA LEU A 461 13.35 -16.08 30.29
C LEU A 461 12.20 -15.37 29.57
N LYS A 462 12.03 -14.06 29.76
CA LYS A 462 10.99 -13.28 29.07
C LYS A 462 11.15 -13.28 27.55
N VAL A 463 12.40 -13.25 27.07
CA VAL A 463 12.72 -13.22 25.64
C VAL A 463 12.61 -14.60 24.98
N ARG A 464 13.01 -15.67 25.68
CA ARG A 464 13.04 -17.04 25.12
C ARG A 464 11.76 -17.84 25.34
N ASP A 465 11.08 -17.62 26.45
CA ASP A 465 9.87 -18.33 26.84
C ASP A 465 8.92 -17.39 27.61
N PRO A 466 8.32 -16.40 26.92
CA PRO A 466 7.41 -15.44 27.55
C PRO A 466 6.18 -16.11 28.18
N GLN A 467 5.78 -17.26 27.64
CA GLN A 467 4.58 -18.00 28.07
C GLN A 467 4.77 -18.67 29.42
N ARG A 468 6.01 -18.93 29.85
CA ARG A 468 6.34 -19.44 31.20
C ARG A 468 5.84 -18.56 32.35
N PHE A 469 5.55 -17.30 32.08
CA PHE A 469 5.01 -16.35 33.05
C PHE A 469 3.47 -16.29 33.06
N ALA A 470 2.80 -17.08 32.21
CA ALA A 470 1.35 -17.21 32.24
C ALA A 470 0.91 -17.94 33.51
N THR A 471 -0.18 -17.49 34.12
CA THR A 471 -0.89 -18.19 35.20
C THR A 471 -2.38 -18.21 34.90
N GLU A 472 -3.18 -18.95 35.65
CA GLU A 472 -4.64 -18.97 35.50
C GLU A 472 -5.28 -17.56 35.53
N LYS A 473 -4.62 -16.59 36.17
CA LYS A 473 -5.08 -15.20 36.29
C LYS A 473 -4.27 -14.21 35.44
N ILE A 474 -3.12 -14.62 34.89
CA ILE A 474 -2.21 -13.75 34.13
C ILE A 474 -2.00 -14.37 32.76
N ILE A 475 -2.61 -13.76 31.74
CA ILE A 475 -2.44 -14.19 30.34
C ILE A 475 -1.13 -13.58 29.81
N ALA A 476 -0.18 -14.42 29.39
CA ALA A 476 1.06 -13.96 28.78
C ALA A 476 0.81 -13.50 27.32
N ARG A 477 0.75 -12.18 27.13
CA ARG A 477 0.47 -11.55 25.82
C ARG A 477 1.71 -11.34 24.95
N MET A 478 2.91 -11.53 25.51
CA MET A 478 4.17 -11.37 24.78
C MET A 478 4.35 -12.54 23.78
N PRO A 479 4.51 -12.26 22.47
CA PRO A 479 4.69 -13.32 21.47
C PRO A 479 6.00 -14.08 21.65
N ASP A 480 6.00 -15.37 21.32
CA ASP A 480 7.23 -16.14 21.16
C ASP A 480 7.85 -15.87 19.77
N TYR A 481 9.06 -15.34 19.77
CA TYR A 481 9.81 -15.03 18.54
C TYR A 481 10.76 -16.15 18.10
N GLY A 482 10.91 -17.21 18.90
CA GLY A 482 11.82 -18.33 18.64
C GLY A 482 13.27 -17.89 18.48
N PHE A 483 13.75 -16.97 19.33
CA PHE A 483 15.12 -16.48 19.25
C PHE A 483 16.13 -17.59 19.57
N SER A 484 17.23 -17.63 18.79
CA SER A 484 18.41 -18.41 19.16
C SER A 484 19.06 -17.82 20.41
N GLU A 485 19.93 -18.61 21.04
CA GLU A 485 20.74 -18.18 22.18
C GLU A 485 21.48 -16.87 21.92
N GLU A 486 22.29 -16.82 20.84
CA GLU A 486 23.03 -15.62 20.44
C GLU A 486 22.13 -14.38 20.26
N LYS A 487 20.93 -14.55 19.67
CA LYS A 487 20.00 -13.43 19.46
C LYS A 487 19.38 -12.96 20.77
N SER A 488 19.09 -13.90 21.67
CA SER A 488 18.55 -13.61 22.99
C SER A 488 19.59 -12.85 23.82
N GLU A 489 20.84 -13.29 23.79
CA GLU A 489 21.96 -12.63 24.48
C GLU A 489 22.21 -11.22 23.93
N ALA A 490 22.24 -11.05 22.60
CA ALA A 490 22.40 -9.72 22.00
C ALA A 490 21.26 -8.77 22.37
N LEU A 491 20.02 -9.26 22.39
CA LEU A 491 18.84 -8.47 22.79
C LEU A 491 18.88 -8.11 24.28
N VAL A 492 19.14 -9.08 25.16
CA VAL A 492 19.24 -8.84 26.60
C VAL A 492 20.41 -7.92 26.94
N THR A 493 21.54 -8.03 26.23
CA THR A 493 22.68 -7.11 26.37
C THR A 493 22.28 -5.67 26.04
N PHE A 494 21.51 -5.47 24.95
CA PHE A 494 20.98 -4.14 24.65
C PHE A 494 20.01 -3.66 25.74
N LEU A 495 19.07 -4.49 26.17
CA LEU A 495 18.10 -4.11 27.21
C LEU A 495 18.77 -3.74 28.55
N LEU A 496 19.84 -4.45 28.92
CA LEU A 496 20.65 -4.13 30.10
C LEU A 496 21.46 -2.82 29.95
N SER A 497 21.68 -2.36 28.71
CA SER A 497 22.35 -1.08 28.41
C SER A 497 21.41 0.13 28.49
N VAL A 498 20.09 -0.07 28.45
CA VAL A 498 19.09 0.99 28.59
C VAL A 498 18.93 1.33 30.08
N ARG A 499 19.66 2.34 30.56
CA ARG A 499 19.75 2.75 31.98
C ARG A 499 19.34 4.21 32.15
N ASN A 500 18.71 4.52 33.29
CA ASN A 500 18.24 5.87 33.62
C ASN A 500 19.28 6.68 34.44
N GLU A 501 20.53 6.26 34.49
CA GLU A 501 21.56 6.94 35.28
C GLU A 501 22.05 8.20 34.54
N PRO A 502 21.86 9.40 35.10
CA PRO A 502 22.36 10.62 34.47
C PRO A 502 23.89 10.62 34.46
N VAL A 503 24.47 10.56 33.27
CA VAL A 503 25.90 10.78 33.06
C VAL A 503 26.18 12.28 33.16
N PRO A 504 27.08 12.74 34.04
CA PRO A 504 27.39 14.16 34.15
C PRO A 504 27.80 14.75 32.79
N PRO A 505 27.35 15.98 32.44
CA PRO A 505 27.54 16.56 31.10
C PRO A 505 29.01 16.59 30.63
N GLN A 506 29.96 16.69 31.57
CA GLN A 506 31.40 16.67 31.26
C GLN A 506 31.90 15.35 30.63
N TYR A 507 31.13 14.27 30.73
CA TYR A 507 31.44 12.97 30.10
C TYR A 507 30.63 12.74 28.80
N VAL A 508 29.79 13.70 28.39
CA VAL A 508 28.97 13.62 27.17
C VAL A 508 29.65 14.43 26.05
N LYS A 509 30.31 13.74 25.12
CA LYS A 509 30.96 14.38 23.97
C LYS A 509 29.93 14.83 22.93
N THR A 510 29.66 16.13 22.83
CA THR A 510 28.78 16.69 21.79
C THR A 510 29.61 17.13 20.59
N LEU A 511 29.45 16.47 19.43
CA LEU A 511 30.15 16.80 18.19
C LEU A 511 29.24 17.56 17.21
N ILE A 512 29.68 18.77 16.81
CA ILE A 512 29.18 19.50 15.63
C ILE A 512 30.22 19.27 14.53
N ASP A 513 29.84 18.62 13.42
CA ASP A 513 30.78 18.01 12.46
C ASP A 513 30.33 18.26 11.00
N PRO A 514 31.19 18.79 10.10
CA PRO A 514 31.01 18.83 8.64
C PRO A 514 30.59 17.50 8.00
N ASP A 515 30.91 16.35 8.61
CA ASP A 515 30.45 15.02 8.20
C ASP A 515 28.91 14.86 8.23
N LYS A 516 28.18 15.77 8.89
CA LYS A 516 26.71 15.75 8.94
C LYS A 516 26.02 16.23 7.65
N ALA A 517 26.64 17.03 6.79
CA ALA A 517 26.05 17.35 5.48
C ALA A 517 26.10 16.10 4.56
N GLY A 518 27.26 15.43 4.55
CA GLY A 518 27.46 14.14 3.90
C GLY A 518 26.48 13.07 4.39
N ALA A 519 26.34 12.91 5.71
CA ALA A 519 25.45 11.91 6.30
C ALA A 519 23.96 12.21 6.07
N ARG A 520 23.52 13.48 6.18
CA ARG A 520 22.12 13.89 5.93
C ARG A 520 21.76 13.72 4.46
N GLY A 521 22.63 14.17 3.55
CA GLY A 521 22.50 14.00 2.10
C GLY A 521 22.38 12.54 1.70
N LYS A 522 23.35 11.74 2.13
CA LYS A 522 23.36 10.29 1.92
C LYS A 522 22.07 9.63 2.43
N SER A 523 21.58 10.01 3.61
CA SER A 523 20.34 9.48 4.16
C SER A 523 19.12 9.76 3.27
N VAL A 524 19.01 10.96 2.69
CA VAL A 524 17.92 11.29 1.76
C VAL A 524 18.04 10.47 0.48
N LEU A 525 19.24 10.34 -0.09
CA LEU A 525 19.49 9.51 -1.27
C LEU A 525 19.16 8.04 -1.05
N GLU A 526 19.54 7.47 0.10
CA GLU A 526 19.23 6.09 0.49
C GLU A 526 17.73 5.90 0.72
N LYS A 527 17.08 6.83 1.42
CA LYS A 527 15.63 6.81 1.70
C LYS A 527 14.80 6.77 0.42
N HIS A 528 15.26 7.43 -0.65
CA HIS A 528 14.57 7.52 -1.93
C HIS A 528 15.17 6.61 -3.02
N ASN A 529 16.18 5.81 -2.69
CA ASN A 529 16.91 4.93 -3.60
C ASN A 529 17.41 5.63 -4.88
N CYS A 530 17.94 6.84 -4.74
CA CYS A 530 18.44 7.60 -5.90
C CYS A 530 19.52 6.81 -6.66
N LEU A 531 20.39 6.11 -5.93
CA LEU A 531 21.46 5.27 -6.50
C LEU A 531 20.96 3.99 -7.19
N GLY A 532 19.68 3.63 -7.04
CA GLY A 532 19.07 2.55 -7.81
C GLY A 532 18.98 2.87 -9.31
N CYS A 533 18.85 4.16 -9.64
CA CYS A 533 18.84 4.64 -11.03
C CYS A 533 20.12 5.39 -11.41
N HIS A 534 20.68 6.19 -10.50
CA HIS A 534 21.84 7.04 -10.74
C HIS A 534 23.15 6.40 -10.27
N LYS A 535 24.26 6.85 -10.88
CA LYS A 535 25.62 6.64 -10.37
C LYS A 535 26.10 7.80 -9.52
N LEU A 536 27.02 7.49 -8.63
CA LEU A 536 27.82 8.45 -7.88
C LEU A 536 29.26 7.90 -7.78
N GLY A 537 29.95 7.86 -8.91
CA GLY A 537 31.20 7.13 -9.10
C GLY A 537 30.91 5.64 -9.27
N ASP A 538 31.60 4.80 -8.50
CA ASP A 538 31.42 3.34 -8.47
C ASP A 538 30.77 2.87 -7.16
N PRO A 539 29.60 3.43 -6.79
CA PRO A 539 28.38 2.60 -6.80
C PRO A 539 27.16 3.29 -7.46
N GLY A 540 26.27 2.50 -8.08
CA GLY A 540 24.96 2.97 -8.54
C GLY A 540 24.44 2.30 -9.83
N GLY A 541 23.25 2.73 -10.27
CA GLY A 541 22.55 2.22 -11.45
C GLY A 541 22.89 2.98 -12.75
N ASN A 542 22.75 2.30 -13.89
CA ASN A 542 23.02 2.86 -15.23
C ASN A 542 21.77 3.39 -15.95
N ILE A 543 20.64 3.49 -15.25
CA ILE A 543 19.36 3.90 -15.85
C ILE A 543 19.34 5.43 -16.04
N ALA A 544 19.97 6.17 -15.14
CA ALA A 544 20.04 7.62 -15.11
C ALA A 544 21.51 8.12 -15.10
N PRO A 545 21.76 9.42 -15.37
CA PRO A 545 23.12 9.97 -15.43
C PRO A 545 23.89 9.85 -14.10
N ASP A 546 25.21 9.81 -14.21
CA ASP A 546 26.11 9.94 -13.06
C ASP A 546 26.02 11.35 -12.46
N LEU A 547 25.80 11.41 -11.15
CA LEU A 547 25.60 12.63 -10.39
C LEU A 547 26.89 13.20 -9.79
N SER A 548 28.03 12.50 -9.93
CA SER A 548 29.31 12.87 -9.27
C SER A 548 29.84 14.24 -9.64
N GLY A 549 29.49 14.72 -10.84
CA GLY A 549 29.84 16.06 -11.32
C GLY A 549 28.62 16.95 -11.58
N GLU A 550 27.44 16.60 -11.05
CA GLU A 550 26.21 17.29 -11.41
C GLU A 550 26.25 18.77 -11.01
N MET A 551 26.88 19.12 -9.88
CA MET A 551 26.99 20.52 -9.45
C MET A 551 28.08 21.31 -10.15
N LYS A 552 29.02 20.64 -10.84
CA LYS A 552 29.90 21.32 -11.81
C LYS A 552 29.09 21.75 -13.03
N LYS A 553 28.17 20.89 -13.47
CA LYS A 553 27.39 21.06 -14.70
C LYS A 553 26.20 22.01 -14.54
N SER A 554 25.37 21.74 -13.54
CA SER A 554 24.07 22.36 -13.38
C SER A 554 24.07 23.40 -12.27
N ARG A 555 23.25 24.45 -12.44
CA ARG A 555 23.07 25.50 -11.44
C ARG A 555 22.27 24.98 -10.23
N PRO A 556 22.60 25.37 -8.98
CA PRO A 556 21.88 24.94 -7.79
C PRO A 556 20.36 25.24 -7.85
N GLU A 557 19.98 26.42 -8.34
CA GLU A 557 18.58 26.87 -8.38
C GLU A 557 17.76 26.08 -9.39
N TRP A 558 18.36 25.76 -10.53
CA TRP A 558 17.74 24.91 -11.53
C TRP A 558 17.58 23.48 -11.01
N LEU A 559 18.63 22.94 -10.37
CA LEU A 559 18.58 21.59 -9.82
C LEU A 559 17.53 21.48 -8.71
N PHE A 560 17.43 22.50 -7.85
CA PHE A 560 16.37 22.59 -6.86
C PHE A 560 14.99 22.55 -7.52
N ALA A 561 14.73 23.42 -8.50
CA ALA A 561 13.45 23.46 -9.20
C ALA A 561 13.12 22.14 -9.91
N PHE A 562 14.12 21.52 -10.55
CA PHE A 562 13.99 20.24 -11.22
C PHE A 562 13.65 19.11 -10.24
N LEU A 563 14.33 19.02 -9.08
CA LEU A 563 14.05 18.01 -8.07
C LEU A 563 12.68 18.21 -7.40
N LYS A 564 12.19 19.45 -7.31
CA LYS A 564 10.84 19.77 -6.82
C LYS A 564 9.75 19.37 -7.79
N SER A 565 9.98 19.53 -9.09
CA SER A 565 9.00 19.19 -10.13
C SER A 565 9.71 18.68 -11.38
N PRO A 566 10.07 17.38 -11.40
CA PRO A 566 10.85 16.84 -12.51
C PRO A 566 10.05 16.87 -13.81
N PHE A 567 10.66 17.39 -14.87
CA PHE A 567 10.11 17.41 -16.21
C PHE A 567 11.01 16.65 -17.19
N LYS A 568 10.51 16.39 -18.39
CA LYS A 568 11.26 15.65 -19.40
C LYS A 568 12.35 16.54 -19.99
N ILE A 569 13.61 16.12 -19.84
CA ILE A 569 14.79 16.85 -20.35
C ILE A 569 15.29 16.28 -21.69
N ARG A 570 15.01 15.00 -21.99
CA ARG A 570 15.47 14.31 -23.19
C ARG A 570 14.30 13.85 -24.06
N PRO A 571 14.41 13.88 -25.40
CA PRO A 571 13.42 13.28 -26.31
C PRO A 571 13.17 11.79 -25.99
N GLU A 572 11.95 11.33 -26.27
CA GLU A 572 11.50 9.96 -25.96
C GLU A 572 12.26 8.89 -26.76
N GLN A 573 12.67 9.27 -27.96
CA GLN A 573 13.47 8.47 -28.88
C GLN A 573 14.85 8.13 -28.30
N ILE A 574 15.35 8.95 -27.37
CA ILE A 574 16.68 8.81 -26.76
C ILE A 574 16.61 8.19 -25.37
N LEU A 575 15.63 8.59 -24.56
CA LEU A 575 15.43 8.04 -23.22
C LEU A 575 13.95 8.04 -22.85
N LYS A 576 13.37 6.84 -22.73
CA LYS A 576 11.99 6.66 -22.25
C LYS A 576 11.85 6.94 -20.76
N ALA A 577 12.87 6.60 -19.97
CA ALA A 577 12.91 6.90 -18.54
C ALA A 577 12.93 8.42 -18.30
N LYS A 578 12.14 8.86 -17.32
CA LYS A 578 12.15 10.23 -16.81
C LYS A 578 12.38 10.20 -15.31
N MET A 579 12.92 11.29 -14.79
CA MET A 579 13.11 11.42 -13.34
C MET A 579 11.73 11.35 -12.65
N PRO A 580 11.51 10.38 -11.74
CA PRO A 580 10.26 10.28 -11.01
C PRO A 580 10.07 11.45 -10.05
N ASP A 581 8.81 11.75 -9.73
CA ASP A 581 8.47 12.75 -8.73
C ASP A 581 8.37 12.10 -7.34
N PHE A 582 9.40 12.34 -6.53
CA PHE A 582 9.51 11.84 -5.16
C PHE A 582 8.75 12.70 -4.14
N ASN A 583 8.19 13.84 -4.57
CA ASN A 583 7.51 14.84 -3.74
C ASN A 583 8.37 15.28 -2.54
N LEU A 584 9.62 15.64 -2.82
CA LEU A 584 10.60 16.05 -1.80
C LEU A 584 10.17 17.38 -1.16
N SER A 585 10.38 17.49 0.16
CA SER A 585 10.22 18.76 0.87
C SER A 585 11.34 19.72 0.48
N ASP A 586 11.13 21.03 0.64
CA ASP A 586 12.17 22.03 0.30
C ASP A 586 13.46 21.78 1.09
N LYS A 587 13.32 21.33 2.35
CA LYS A 587 14.43 20.90 3.19
C LYS A 587 15.17 19.70 2.60
N ASP A 588 14.45 18.66 2.16
CA ASP A 588 15.06 17.48 1.56
C ASP A 588 15.76 17.83 0.24
N VAL A 589 15.16 18.68 -0.59
CA VAL A 589 15.80 19.14 -1.84
C VAL A 589 17.07 19.93 -1.54
N ASN A 590 17.05 20.86 -0.59
CA ASN A 590 18.24 21.60 -0.18
C ASN A 590 19.36 20.67 0.29
N VAL A 591 19.01 19.65 1.09
CA VAL A 591 19.97 18.64 1.58
C VAL A 591 20.55 17.82 0.42
N VAL A 592 19.76 17.49 -0.60
CA VAL A 592 20.25 16.79 -1.81
C VAL A 592 21.19 17.70 -2.63
N VAL A 593 20.82 18.96 -2.86
CA VAL A 593 21.66 19.91 -3.61
C VAL A 593 22.97 20.19 -2.88
N GLU A 594 22.92 20.39 -1.55
CA GLU A 594 24.10 20.53 -0.69
C GLU A 594 25.02 19.30 -0.79
N TYR A 595 24.44 18.10 -0.76
CA TYR A 595 25.19 16.85 -0.88
C TYR A 595 25.85 16.68 -2.24
N LEU A 596 25.14 16.97 -3.33
CA LEU A 596 25.69 16.90 -4.67
C LEU A 596 26.80 17.94 -4.88
N ALA A 597 26.71 19.10 -4.21
CA ALA A 597 27.76 20.11 -4.24
C ALA A 597 29.01 19.59 -3.54
N PHE A 598 28.84 19.01 -2.34
CA PHE A 598 29.92 18.36 -1.60
C PHE A 598 30.60 17.26 -2.42
N VAL A 599 29.84 16.35 -3.04
CA VAL A 599 30.41 15.25 -3.85
C VAL A 599 31.09 15.78 -5.13
N SER A 600 30.57 16.85 -5.71
CA SER A 600 31.20 17.51 -6.85
C SER A 600 32.43 18.34 -6.46
N GLY A 601 32.67 18.59 -5.17
CA GLY A 601 33.72 19.50 -4.69
C GLY A 601 33.42 20.98 -5.00
N GLU A 602 32.14 21.34 -5.14
CA GLU A 602 31.68 22.70 -5.42
C GLU A 602 31.17 23.40 -4.14
N PRO A 603 31.38 24.71 -4.00
CA PRO A 603 30.87 25.46 -2.85
C PRO A 603 29.34 25.59 -2.86
N TYR A 604 28.70 25.53 -1.68
CA TYR A 604 27.26 25.69 -1.47
C TYR A 604 27.02 26.54 -0.20
N PRO A 605 25.97 27.38 -0.11
CA PRO A 605 24.88 27.62 -1.08
C PRO A 605 25.21 28.61 -2.20
N TYR A 606 26.43 29.16 -2.24
CA TYR A 606 26.76 30.25 -3.16
C TYR A 606 27.80 29.85 -4.21
N ASN A 607 27.34 29.62 -5.45
CA ASN A 607 28.19 29.70 -6.64
C ASN A 607 27.91 31.06 -7.32
N PHE A 608 28.65 32.09 -6.91
CA PHE A 608 28.50 33.44 -7.47
C PHE A 608 29.05 33.46 -8.91
N GLU A 609 28.17 33.34 -9.89
CA GLU A 609 28.52 33.77 -11.25
C GLU A 609 28.30 35.28 -11.39
N VAL A 610 29.37 36.00 -11.68
CA VAL A 610 29.30 37.43 -12.02
C VAL A 610 28.38 37.58 -13.23
N LYS A 611 27.30 38.36 -13.06
CA LYS A 611 26.37 38.68 -14.15
C LYS A 611 27.11 39.56 -15.17
N LYS A 612 27.67 38.94 -16.21
CA LYS A 612 28.09 39.66 -17.41
C LYS A 612 26.84 40.07 -18.17
N GLU A 613 26.62 41.37 -18.33
CA GLU A 613 25.65 41.88 -19.30
C GLU A 613 26.17 41.50 -20.70
N ILE A 614 25.30 40.84 -21.47
CA ILE A 614 25.62 40.40 -22.83
C ILE A 614 24.87 41.37 -23.73
N THR A 615 25.61 42.11 -24.56
CA THR A 615 24.98 43.05 -25.50
C THR A 615 24.27 42.28 -26.63
N PRO A 616 23.25 42.86 -27.28
CA PRO A 616 22.65 42.27 -28.46
C PRO A 616 23.67 41.99 -29.57
N GLU A 617 24.67 42.86 -29.74
CA GLU A 617 25.75 42.66 -30.71
C GLU A 617 26.59 41.40 -30.38
N ASP A 618 26.97 41.21 -29.11
CA ASP A 618 27.73 40.03 -28.66
C ASP A 618 26.99 38.70 -28.90
N ALA A 619 25.66 38.73 -28.86
CA ALA A 619 24.82 37.56 -29.06
C ALA A 619 24.61 37.24 -30.54
N GLN A 620 24.58 38.24 -31.42
CA GLN A 620 24.38 38.06 -32.87
C GLN A 620 25.54 37.32 -33.52
N ASP A 621 26.78 37.71 -33.21
CA ASP A 621 27.97 37.02 -33.74
C ASP A 621 27.99 35.55 -33.28
N GLY A 622 27.68 35.29 -32.01
CA GLY A 622 27.57 33.95 -31.47
C GLY A 622 26.47 33.10 -32.11
N GLU A 623 25.31 33.70 -32.38
CA GLU A 623 24.19 33.04 -33.08
C GLU A 623 24.58 32.63 -34.50
N LYS A 624 25.28 33.52 -35.22
CA LYS A 624 25.77 33.24 -36.58
C LYS A 624 26.81 32.12 -36.57
N LEU A 625 27.76 32.17 -35.65
CA LEU A 625 28.74 31.08 -35.46
C LEU A 625 28.03 29.74 -35.18
N TYR A 626 27.00 29.77 -34.33
CA TYR A 626 26.22 28.58 -33.94
C TYR A 626 25.43 28.00 -35.12
N LYS A 627 24.77 28.84 -35.93
CA LYS A 627 23.89 28.38 -37.02
C LYS A 627 24.63 28.08 -38.32
N GLU A 628 25.55 28.95 -38.71
CA GLU A 628 26.08 28.98 -40.07
C GLU A 628 27.51 28.45 -40.17
N ILE A 629 28.39 28.81 -39.23
CA ILE A 629 29.83 28.51 -39.35
C ILE A 629 30.16 27.13 -38.78
N PHE A 630 29.80 26.88 -37.52
CA PHE A 630 30.04 25.59 -36.87
C PHE A 630 28.85 24.63 -36.98
N ALA A 631 27.74 25.11 -37.57
CA ALA A 631 26.54 24.33 -37.83
C ALA A 631 26.04 23.54 -36.62
N CYS A 632 26.16 24.09 -35.41
CA CYS A 632 25.69 23.48 -34.17
C CYS A 632 24.19 23.13 -34.25
N ALA A 633 23.40 23.96 -34.94
CA ALA A 633 21.97 23.75 -35.17
C ALA A 633 21.64 22.51 -36.03
N ALA A 634 22.62 21.94 -36.75
CA ALA A 634 22.43 20.69 -37.49
C ALA A 634 22.26 19.48 -36.55
N CYS A 635 22.81 19.58 -35.33
CA CYS A 635 22.70 18.55 -34.30
C CYS A 635 21.78 18.96 -33.14
N HIS A 636 21.80 20.24 -32.74
CA HIS A 636 21.13 20.74 -31.54
C HIS A 636 19.87 21.55 -31.87
N ARG A 637 18.90 21.54 -30.94
CA ARG A 637 17.68 22.37 -31.05
C ARG A 637 17.75 23.65 -30.22
N VAL A 638 17.13 24.70 -30.74
CA VAL A 638 16.73 25.91 -30.00
C VAL A 638 15.29 26.23 -30.36
N ASP A 639 14.42 26.38 -29.35
CA ASP A 639 12.98 26.59 -29.48
C ASP A 639 12.31 25.58 -30.44
N GLY A 640 12.65 24.30 -30.29
CA GLY A 640 12.13 23.22 -31.12
C GLY A 640 12.65 23.17 -32.57
N LYS A 641 13.56 24.07 -32.98
CA LYS A 641 14.14 24.11 -34.34
C LYS A 641 15.58 23.61 -34.33
N GLY A 642 15.95 22.78 -35.32
CA GLY A 642 17.29 22.19 -35.46
C GLY A 642 17.27 20.65 -35.40
N GLY A 643 18.46 20.05 -35.33
CA GLY A 643 18.65 18.60 -35.32
C GLY A 643 18.27 17.90 -34.00
N GLU A 644 18.08 16.58 -34.03
CA GLU A 644 17.72 15.74 -32.86
C GLU A 644 18.88 14.95 -32.25
N VAL A 645 20.08 15.09 -32.82
CA VAL A 645 21.24 14.28 -32.43
C VAL A 645 21.82 14.75 -31.09
N GLY A 646 21.88 16.07 -30.89
CA GLY A 646 22.40 16.72 -29.69
C GLY A 646 21.28 17.14 -28.73
N PRO A 647 21.59 17.41 -27.45
CA PRO A 647 20.64 17.95 -26.50
C PRO A 647 20.10 19.32 -26.93
N GLU A 648 18.87 19.63 -26.51
CA GLU A 648 18.24 20.93 -26.73
C GLU A 648 18.87 22.02 -25.87
N HIS A 649 19.12 23.19 -26.46
CA HIS A 649 19.82 24.34 -25.86
C HIS A 649 18.90 25.48 -25.45
N THR A 650 17.58 25.38 -25.66
CA THR A 650 16.58 26.42 -25.35
C THR A 650 16.69 27.01 -23.93
N ASP A 651 17.07 26.19 -22.95
CA ASP A 651 17.16 26.61 -21.53
C ASP A 651 18.60 26.53 -20.97
N THR A 652 19.60 26.68 -21.83
CA THR A 652 21.03 26.49 -21.50
C THR A 652 21.48 27.38 -20.34
N ALA A 653 21.19 28.69 -20.40
CA ALA A 653 21.62 29.68 -19.42
C ALA A 653 20.92 29.54 -18.06
N SER A 654 19.69 29.03 -18.06
CA SER A 654 18.94 28.75 -16.83
C SER A 654 19.42 27.46 -16.16
N ARG A 655 19.92 26.49 -16.93
CA ARG A 655 20.32 25.17 -16.42
C ARG A 655 21.80 25.03 -16.10
N LEU A 656 22.68 25.44 -17.02
CA LEU A 656 24.09 25.05 -17.01
C LEU A 656 24.98 26.16 -16.45
N ASN A 657 26.05 25.78 -15.75
CA ASN A 657 27.07 26.71 -15.30
C ASN A 657 27.93 27.16 -16.48
N ARG A 658 28.26 28.46 -16.53
CA ARG A 658 29.06 29.07 -17.59
C ARG A 658 30.42 28.39 -17.74
N LYS A 659 31.10 28.15 -16.60
CA LYS A 659 32.42 27.48 -16.58
C LYS A 659 32.35 26.06 -17.14
N TRP A 660 31.25 25.36 -16.94
CA TRP A 660 31.06 24.01 -17.49
C TRP A 660 30.86 24.05 -19.01
N ILE A 661 30.04 24.97 -19.52
CA ILE A 661 29.85 25.13 -20.98
C ILE A 661 31.19 25.48 -21.63
N GLU A 662 31.99 26.35 -20.99
CA GLU A 662 33.32 26.71 -21.48
C GLU A 662 34.24 25.49 -21.58
N GLN A 663 34.31 24.67 -20.52
CA GLN A 663 35.10 23.43 -20.55
C GLN A 663 34.59 22.45 -21.61
N TRP A 664 33.26 22.36 -21.76
CA TRP A 664 32.63 21.48 -22.74
C TRP A 664 32.90 21.89 -24.18
N LEU A 665 32.90 23.18 -24.50
CA LEU A 665 33.25 23.67 -25.84
C LEU A 665 34.74 23.45 -26.16
N LYS A 666 35.62 23.50 -25.15
CA LYS A 666 37.07 23.32 -25.32
C LYS A 666 37.45 21.88 -25.66
N ASP A 667 36.92 20.92 -24.90
CA ASP A 667 37.21 19.49 -25.11
C ASP A 667 36.10 18.62 -24.51
N PRO A 668 35.03 18.32 -25.26
CA PRO A 668 33.91 17.54 -24.74
C PRO A 668 34.32 16.08 -24.46
N GLN A 669 35.28 15.52 -25.22
CA GLN A 669 35.82 14.17 -24.98
C GLN A 669 36.65 14.09 -23.70
N ALA A 670 37.32 15.17 -23.27
CA ALA A 670 38.00 15.20 -21.98
C ALA A 670 37.04 15.11 -20.78
N ILE A 671 35.79 15.56 -20.95
CA ILE A 671 34.74 15.46 -19.93
C ILE A 671 33.99 14.13 -20.04
N GLN A 672 33.62 13.74 -21.25
CA GLN A 672 32.91 12.50 -21.54
C GLN A 672 33.54 11.81 -22.76
N PRO A 673 34.38 10.78 -22.57
CA PRO A 673 35.15 10.15 -23.66
C PRO A 673 34.31 9.67 -24.85
N GLU A 674 33.12 9.13 -24.59
CA GLU A 674 32.22 8.53 -25.59
C GLU A 674 31.29 9.54 -26.30
N VAL A 675 31.47 10.85 -26.09
CA VAL A 675 30.56 11.85 -26.66
C VAL A 675 30.81 12.06 -28.16
N ARG A 676 29.73 12.09 -28.95
CA ARG A 676 29.76 12.28 -30.41
C ARG A 676 30.00 13.72 -30.87
N MET A 677 29.97 14.69 -29.95
CA MET A 677 30.16 16.09 -30.28
C MET A 677 31.59 16.32 -30.78
N PRO A 678 31.81 16.85 -32.00
CA PRO A 678 33.17 17.06 -32.51
C PRO A 678 33.96 18.02 -31.62
N ARG A 679 35.28 17.80 -31.55
CA ARG A 679 36.21 18.75 -30.95
C ARG A 679 36.52 19.86 -31.95
N PHE A 680 36.01 21.06 -31.68
CA PHE A 680 36.28 22.24 -32.50
C PHE A 680 37.54 22.96 -32.01
N LYS A 681 38.25 23.62 -32.94
CA LYS A 681 39.37 24.51 -32.64
C LYS A 681 38.92 25.95 -32.85
N PHE A 682 38.22 26.50 -31.87
CA PHE A 682 37.78 27.90 -31.92
C PHE A 682 38.92 28.87 -31.61
N LYS A 683 38.86 30.07 -32.19
CA LYS A 683 39.64 31.24 -31.74
C LYS A 683 39.03 31.82 -30.46
N ASP A 684 39.80 32.58 -29.71
CA ASP A 684 39.35 33.16 -28.42
C ASP A 684 38.05 33.98 -28.56
N TRP A 685 37.94 34.79 -29.61
CA TRP A 685 36.72 35.58 -29.85
C TRP A 685 35.52 34.71 -30.29
N GLU A 686 35.76 33.61 -31.01
CA GLU A 686 34.70 32.67 -31.43
C GLU A 686 34.15 31.91 -30.21
N TYR A 687 35.03 31.53 -29.29
CA TYR A 687 34.66 30.97 -27.99
C TYR A 687 33.77 31.94 -27.21
N GLU A 688 34.21 33.19 -27.06
CA GLU A 688 33.46 34.20 -26.30
C GLU A 688 32.09 34.49 -26.91
N ALA A 689 32.01 34.65 -28.24
CA ALA A 689 30.77 34.90 -28.96
C ALA A 689 29.79 33.73 -28.82
N LEU A 690 30.22 32.48 -29.05
CA LEU A 690 29.38 31.29 -28.86
C LEU A 690 28.88 31.16 -27.42
N MET A 691 29.77 31.39 -26.44
CA MET A 691 29.40 31.40 -25.03
C MET A 691 28.36 32.47 -24.72
N ASN A 692 28.53 33.69 -25.22
CA ASN A 692 27.59 34.79 -25.01
C ASN A 692 26.20 34.42 -25.56
N TYR A 693 26.13 33.92 -26.80
CA TYR A 693 24.87 33.45 -27.37
C TYR A 693 24.20 32.34 -26.55
N LEU A 694 24.93 31.29 -26.17
CA LEU A 694 24.39 30.20 -25.33
C LEU A 694 23.89 30.72 -23.97
N MET A 695 24.56 31.73 -23.41
CA MET A 695 24.16 32.39 -22.16
C MET A 695 22.99 33.37 -22.33
N THR A 696 22.50 33.61 -23.55
CA THR A 696 21.20 34.26 -23.80
C THR A 696 20.02 33.29 -23.85
N LEU A 697 20.27 31.98 -24.01
CA LEU A 697 19.21 30.98 -24.14
C LEU A 697 18.67 30.55 -22.77
N GLY A 698 17.54 31.11 -22.36
CA GLY A 698 16.82 30.70 -21.15
C GLY A 698 15.86 31.76 -20.63
N LYS A 699 14.69 31.34 -20.12
CA LYS A 699 13.63 32.27 -19.67
C LYS A 699 13.83 32.78 -18.26
N TYR A 700 14.43 31.97 -17.40
CA TYR A 700 14.60 32.27 -15.98
C TYR A 700 16.06 32.52 -15.70
N ARG A 701 16.54 33.70 -16.09
CA ARG A 701 17.83 34.19 -15.62
C ARG A 701 17.58 34.76 -14.23
N PHE A 702 18.07 34.06 -13.20
CA PHE A 702 18.00 34.46 -11.79
C PHE A 702 16.58 34.41 -11.20
N VAL A 703 16.18 33.25 -10.68
CA VAL A 703 15.15 33.24 -9.63
C VAL A 703 15.72 34.10 -8.49
N LYS A 704 15.05 35.20 -8.12
CA LYS A 704 15.36 35.90 -6.88
C LYS A 704 15.04 34.92 -5.75
N VAL A 705 16.05 34.18 -5.29
CA VAL A 705 15.95 33.44 -4.03
C VAL A 705 15.83 34.52 -2.96
N LYS A 706 14.59 34.87 -2.59
CA LYS A 706 14.36 35.55 -1.32
C LYS A 706 15.00 34.65 -0.28
N GLN A 707 15.93 35.20 0.50
CA GLN A 707 16.55 34.55 1.64
C GLN A 707 15.45 33.82 2.41
N ALA A 708 15.54 32.49 2.43
CA ALA A 708 14.70 31.66 3.28
C ALA A 708 15.34 31.71 4.66
N ASP A 709 14.66 32.35 5.60
CA ASP A 709 14.90 32.21 7.04
C ASP A 709 14.57 30.77 7.50
#